data_AF-A0A6B1I666-F1
#
_entry.id   AF-A0A6B1I666-F1
#
_cell.length_a   1.000
_cell.length_b   1.000
_cell.length_c   1.000
_cell.angle_alpha   90.00
_cell.angle_beta   90.00
_cell.angle_gamma   90.00
#
_symmetry.space_group_name_H-M   'P 1'
#
loop_
_entity.id
_entity.type
_entity.pdbx_description
1 polymer ?
#
loop_
_entity_poly.entity_id
_entity_poly.type
_entity_poly.pdbx_seq_one_letter_code
_entity_poly.pdbx_strand_id
1 'polypeptide(L)'
;SKGACWYDGADFHPLEDDGILGRWVQFIYEDRQGRIWLGGEGTLGYYDGTAFHDLTPLYRQQYQQPSSYRWISLCRGIAQDPQGHLWFGFKHLFRYDGASFHRYKKKEGFPRAEASYAVGQDPTGKVWTGWIEKGRFQLYANSTLQAAVEVGENPWLRYTMCDREGRMWFCTLGGVFYQDDDEFSRFPAADGLPHSAVKAVFHDREDQFWFATWNGVGRYDAHSINIFGLHANESITPSEISQIAQDRHGDIWIGYASPYLNRESKNFKSIARFDGEHFTFVAPEEGSNIGNCFSIYEDLEGHLWFGGGNGLFRYEGQKLKKKNIAADSDAGGISRITQDREGRFIFGYWEHYTISTRREFLASPLKIVYQQGEQCQTIFAEDDKKTPLNRIGTVLATRKGEIYFHLTSRNSPTSGTGFARWHPEEGLTWYGVEDGLIDNHVNDLLVDRQDNLWIATLGGISCFDGNSFRAFTTEDGLPSNRTQCLLEDSRGHLWIGTDKGVALYNGRLFQAIQSPHIGPVCRILEDCDGTFWLGTVVGSIIRYRPRQTPPLIRLIRITTDQVYERVTDVCSSTVGQPVVFEYKGLSFSTHPRDMLYVYRLQGYDADWCPATRKLQACYQNLPPGDYTFQVRAIDRDLNYSEPAQVPLAVKPGAAFYGGNQWIGQTKGLGQFQTRLTEVAPTDLTVLILGETGVGKESAARALHELSAYGNGPFIHVNCGALSEALINSELFGQATSQIGKVERAKDGTLFLDEIGDLTLDTQDKILRLLAERTFERVGGKQTRTAQTRIVAATSRDLQKMVQAGIFSEKLYSRLQLFPLYIPPLREHKEDIPPLVEFFKNRMAAYLDREPVSLSSEVMEMLQAYDWPGNVRELEHFIQRVVIACKRFQIGTTDLMQCGFDIADSTLGLKGRASSVSQGREIMPLLEFERRYILEVLNATNWRIKGAQGAAALLGVPPSTLYGKMRKLGIKSS
;
A
#
# COMPACT_ATOMS: atom_id res chain seq x y z
N SER A 1 3.44 -13.90 47.19
CA SER A 1 3.03 -14.66 48.39
C SER A 1 1.68 -14.19 48.93
N LYS A 2 1.29 -12.94 48.67
CA LYS A 2 -0.07 -12.40 48.85
C LYS A 2 -0.81 -12.45 47.51
N GLY A 3 -2.08 -12.85 47.48
CA GLY A 3 -2.84 -13.25 46.28
C GLY A 3 -2.97 -12.20 45.16
N ALA A 4 -4.12 -11.51 45.08
CA ALA A 4 -4.37 -10.40 44.15
C ALA A 4 -4.36 -9.05 44.91
N CYS A 5 -4.09 -7.96 44.20
CA CYS A 5 -4.11 -6.60 44.75
C CYS A 5 -4.68 -5.63 43.73
N TRP A 6 -5.22 -4.50 44.19
CA TRP A 6 -5.61 -3.38 43.34
C TRP A 6 -4.73 -2.17 43.65
N TYR A 7 -4.55 -1.29 42.66
CA TYR A 7 -3.70 -0.11 42.75
C TYR A 7 -4.57 1.14 42.64
N ASP A 8 -4.49 2.02 43.62
CA ASP A 8 -5.33 3.23 43.69
C ASP A 8 -4.68 4.47 43.05
N GLY A 9 -3.47 4.32 42.50
CA GLY A 9 -2.66 5.42 41.97
C GLY A 9 -1.55 5.90 42.91
N ALA A 10 -1.52 5.43 44.16
CA ALA A 10 -0.47 5.70 45.13
C ALA A 10 0.10 4.41 45.74
N ASP A 11 -0.75 3.50 46.22
CA ASP A 11 -0.39 2.27 46.93
C ASP A 11 -1.08 1.01 46.36
N PHE A 12 -0.45 -0.15 46.58
CA PHE A 12 -1.03 -1.45 46.26
C PHE A 12 -1.77 -2.02 47.48
N HIS A 13 -3.08 -2.21 47.32
CA HIS A 13 -3.96 -2.74 48.37
C HIS A 13 -4.21 -4.22 48.13
N PRO A 14 -3.80 -5.11 49.06
CA PRO A 14 -4.06 -6.54 48.93
C PRO A 14 -5.56 -6.82 49.09
N LEU A 15 -6.11 -7.67 48.22
CA LEU A 15 -7.51 -8.08 48.27
C LEU A 15 -7.79 -9.17 49.33
N GLU A 16 -6.84 -9.41 50.25
CA GLU A 16 -6.95 -10.43 51.31
C GLU A 16 -8.06 -10.07 52.32
N ASP A 17 -8.25 -8.77 52.59
CA ASP A 17 -9.25 -8.26 53.54
C ASP A 17 -10.69 -8.33 52.97
N ASP A 18 -10.84 -8.45 51.66
CA ASP A 18 -12.12 -8.55 50.94
C ASP A 18 -12.61 -10.02 50.75
N GLY A 19 -11.96 -10.97 51.42
CA GLY A 19 -12.36 -12.39 51.42
C GLY A 19 -11.69 -13.26 50.35
N ILE A 20 -10.71 -12.74 49.60
CA ILE A 20 -9.93 -13.52 48.62
C ILE A 20 -8.80 -14.27 49.36
N LEU A 21 -9.11 -15.46 49.86
CA LEU A 21 -8.23 -16.28 50.71
C LEU A 21 -7.12 -17.05 49.95
N GLY A 22 -6.95 -16.81 48.65
CA GLY A 22 -6.11 -17.63 47.76
C GLY A 22 -4.65 -17.18 47.66
N ARG A 23 -3.72 -17.97 48.23
CA ARG A 23 -2.30 -17.92 47.83
C ARG A 23 -2.19 -18.60 46.46
N TRP A 24 -2.00 -17.82 45.39
CA TRP A 24 -1.86 -18.22 43.97
C TRP A 24 -3.11 -18.08 43.10
N VAL A 25 -3.54 -16.83 42.89
CA VAL A 25 -4.44 -16.44 41.80
C VAL A 25 -3.75 -16.74 40.47
N GLN A 26 -4.43 -17.47 39.58
CA GLN A 26 -3.88 -17.90 38.30
C GLN A 26 -4.53 -17.24 37.09
N PHE A 27 -5.76 -16.76 37.23
CA PHE A 27 -6.43 -15.98 36.21
C PHE A 27 -7.23 -14.86 36.86
N ILE A 28 -7.39 -13.79 36.08
CA ILE A 28 -8.25 -12.65 36.36
C ILE A 28 -9.02 -12.37 35.06
N TYR A 29 -10.32 -12.16 35.16
CA TYR A 29 -11.18 -11.86 34.00
C TYR A 29 -12.27 -10.88 34.39
N GLU A 30 -12.47 -9.84 33.59
CA GLU A 30 -13.59 -8.90 33.76
C GLU A 30 -14.73 -9.30 32.82
N ASP A 31 -15.93 -9.49 33.38
CA ASP A 31 -17.12 -9.75 32.57
C ASP A 31 -17.82 -8.44 32.14
N ARG A 32 -18.82 -8.55 31.24
CA ARG A 32 -19.57 -7.38 30.73
C ARG A 32 -20.35 -6.63 31.81
N GLN A 33 -20.51 -7.20 33.00
CA GLN A 33 -21.17 -6.55 34.13
C GLN A 33 -20.16 -5.82 35.03
N GLY A 34 -18.87 -5.80 34.65
CA GLY A 34 -17.79 -5.17 35.42
C GLY A 34 -17.35 -6.01 36.62
N ARG A 35 -17.75 -7.28 36.72
CA ARG A 35 -17.33 -8.15 37.81
C ARG A 35 -15.98 -8.76 37.51
N ILE A 36 -15.10 -8.77 38.52
CA ILE A 36 -13.75 -9.31 38.40
C ILE A 36 -13.73 -10.76 38.88
N TRP A 37 -13.66 -11.68 37.94
CA TRP A 37 -13.55 -13.11 38.16
C TRP A 37 -12.11 -13.50 38.48
N LEU A 38 -11.96 -14.28 39.54
CA LEU A 38 -10.67 -14.72 40.05
C LEU A 38 -10.72 -16.23 40.29
N GLY A 39 -9.62 -16.90 39.95
CA GLY A 39 -9.48 -18.30 40.35
C GLY A 39 -8.04 -18.79 40.35
N GLY A 40 -7.81 -19.82 41.15
CA GLY A 40 -6.49 -20.32 41.50
C GLY A 40 -6.54 -21.64 42.25
N GLU A 41 -5.49 -21.99 42.98
CA GLU A 41 -5.45 -23.23 43.75
C GLU A 41 -6.46 -23.21 44.92
N GLY A 42 -7.64 -23.79 44.69
CA GLY A 42 -8.70 -23.95 45.71
C GLY A 42 -9.70 -22.80 45.82
N THR A 43 -9.64 -21.79 44.95
CA THR A 43 -10.56 -20.63 44.95
C THR A 43 -11.10 -20.39 43.53
N LEU A 44 -12.42 -20.21 43.41
CA LEU A 44 -13.11 -19.75 42.21
C LEU A 44 -14.25 -18.83 42.63
N GLY A 45 -14.25 -17.59 42.17
CA GLY A 45 -15.31 -16.64 42.50
C GLY A 45 -15.17 -15.33 41.71
N TYR A 46 -16.01 -14.36 42.05
CA TYR A 46 -15.92 -13.03 41.46
C TYR A 46 -16.10 -11.94 42.51
N TYR A 47 -15.50 -10.79 42.23
CA TYR A 47 -15.65 -9.56 42.99
C TYR A 47 -16.57 -8.61 42.22
N ASP A 48 -17.62 -8.12 42.87
CA ASP A 48 -18.63 -7.26 42.24
C ASP A 48 -18.39 -5.75 42.49
N GLY A 49 -17.28 -5.39 43.12
CA GLY A 49 -16.98 -4.03 43.56
C GLY A 49 -17.26 -3.78 45.04
N THR A 50 -17.94 -4.70 45.73
CA THR A 50 -18.29 -4.57 47.15
C THR A 50 -17.86 -5.77 47.99
N ALA A 51 -17.98 -6.98 47.46
CA ALA A 51 -17.61 -8.20 48.16
C ALA A 51 -17.15 -9.30 47.18
N PHE A 52 -16.34 -10.23 47.70
CA PHE A 52 -15.98 -11.44 46.97
C PHE A 52 -17.03 -12.54 47.17
N HIS A 53 -17.55 -13.07 46.07
CA HIS A 53 -18.51 -14.19 46.04
C HIS A 53 -17.78 -15.49 45.72
N ASP A 54 -17.56 -16.34 46.73
CA ASP A 54 -16.90 -17.63 46.56
C ASP A 54 -17.86 -18.69 45.99
N LEU A 55 -17.59 -19.14 44.76
CA LEU A 55 -18.34 -20.17 44.05
C LEU A 55 -17.72 -21.57 44.20
N THR A 56 -16.61 -21.69 44.94
CA THR A 56 -15.95 -22.98 45.21
C THR A 56 -16.88 -24.01 45.86
N PRO A 57 -17.72 -23.66 46.87
CA PRO A 57 -18.64 -24.62 47.49
C PRO A 57 -19.69 -25.17 46.52
N LEU A 58 -20.26 -24.28 45.69
CA LEU A 58 -21.27 -24.62 44.68
C LEU A 58 -20.72 -25.65 43.68
N TYR A 59 -19.50 -25.41 43.17
CA TYR A 59 -18.85 -26.34 42.26
C TYR A 59 -18.58 -27.71 42.94
N ARG A 60 -18.08 -27.71 44.19
CA ARG A 60 -17.77 -28.97 44.91
C ARG A 60 -19.01 -29.82 45.11
N GLN A 61 -20.14 -29.21 45.44
CA GLN A 61 -21.41 -29.89 45.66
C GLN A 61 -21.94 -30.56 44.39
N GLN A 62 -21.83 -29.91 43.23
CA GLN A 62 -22.34 -30.46 41.97
C GLN A 62 -21.52 -31.63 41.39
N TYR A 63 -20.22 -31.73 41.71
CA TYR A 63 -19.31 -32.64 40.99
C TYR A 63 -18.55 -33.67 41.85
N GLN A 64 -18.85 -33.78 43.15
CA GLN A 64 -18.38 -34.86 44.07
C GLN A 64 -16.87 -35.20 43.94
N GLN A 65 -16.00 -34.20 43.87
CA GLN A 65 -14.55 -34.43 43.69
C GLN A 65 -13.80 -34.51 45.03
N PRO A 66 -12.76 -35.37 45.15
CA PRO A 66 -11.93 -35.44 46.35
C PRO A 66 -11.17 -34.13 46.60
N SER A 67 -10.82 -33.89 47.86
CA SER A 67 -10.17 -32.70 48.44
C SER A 67 -8.75 -32.38 47.94
N SER A 68 -8.35 -32.84 46.76
CA SER A 68 -7.07 -32.47 46.16
C SER A 68 -7.16 -31.11 45.47
N TYR A 69 -6.36 -30.15 45.91
CA TYR A 69 -6.42 -28.72 45.58
C TYR A 69 -6.16 -28.32 44.10
N ARG A 70 -5.82 -29.26 43.21
CA ARG A 70 -5.15 -28.97 41.92
C ARG A 70 -6.04 -28.86 40.65
N TRP A 71 -7.37 -28.76 40.75
CA TRP A 71 -8.24 -28.83 39.56
C TRP A 71 -8.69 -27.47 38.98
N ILE A 72 -8.72 -26.39 39.77
CA ILE A 72 -8.96 -25.00 39.31
C ILE A 72 -7.66 -24.35 38.81
N SER A 73 -6.51 -24.92 39.21
CA SER A 73 -5.18 -24.34 39.09
C SER A 73 -4.57 -24.42 37.69
N LEU A 74 -5.36 -24.48 36.61
CA LEU A 74 -4.90 -24.37 35.22
C LEU A 74 -6.05 -23.90 34.30
N CYS A 75 -6.64 -22.73 34.56
CA CYS A 75 -7.56 -22.11 33.60
C CYS A 75 -6.78 -21.66 32.35
N ARG A 76 -7.23 -22.06 31.16
CA ARG A 76 -6.58 -21.74 29.87
C ARG A 76 -7.34 -20.70 29.04
N GLY A 77 -8.45 -20.16 29.58
CA GLY A 77 -9.23 -19.11 28.96
C GLY A 77 -10.63 -19.02 29.57
N ILE A 78 -11.20 -17.80 29.54
CA ILE A 78 -12.57 -17.50 29.95
C ILE A 78 -13.21 -16.65 28.87
N ALA A 79 -14.45 -16.95 28.51
CA ALA A 79 -15.22 -16.17 27.55
C ALA A 79 -16.67 -16.03 28.01
N GLN A 80 -17.29 -14.90 27.71
CA GLN A 80 -18.70 -14.67 28.01
C GLN A 80 -19.53 -14.74 26.73
N ASP A 81 -20.46 -15.68 26.57
CA ASP A 81 -21.29 -15.76 25.36
C ASP A 81 -22.27 -14.58 25.23
N PRO A 82 -22.93 -14.37 24.06
CA PRO A 82 -23.86 -13.25 23.87
C PRO A 82 -25.10 -13.31 24.78
N GLN A 83 -25.41 -14.49 25.35
CA GLN A 83 -26.48 -14.65 26.33
C GLN A 83 -26.02 -14.31 27.76
N GLY A 84 -24.74 -14.02 27.96
CA GLY A 84 -24.15 -13.63 29.23
C GLY A 84 -23.59 -14.78 30.05
N HIS A 85 -23.61 -16.02 29.55
CA HIS A 85 -23.04 -17.17 30.27
C HIS A 85 -21.51 -17.17 30.16
N LEU A 86 -20.84 -17.58 31.23
CA LEU A 86 -19.38 -17.63 31.30
C LEU A 86 -18.86 -19.04 31.04
N TRP A 87 -17.95 -19.15 30.08
CA TRP A 87 -17.32 -20.39 29.68
C TRP A 87 -15.91 -20.46 30.26
N PHE A 88 -15.58 -21.56 30.93
CA PHE A 88 -14.29 -21.78 31.57
C PHE A 88 -13.57 -22.98 30.96
N GLY A 89 -12.34 -22.74 30.50
CA GLY A 89 -11.43 -23.75 29.98
C GLY A 89 -10.52 -24.32 31.07
N PHE A 90 -11.00 -25.29 31.86
CA PHE A 90 -10.17 -26.02 32.82
C PHE A 90 -9.68 -27.36 32.21
N LYS A 91 -9.43 -28.37 33.06
CA LYS A 91 -9.29 -29.78 32.63
C LYS A 91 -10.56 -30.30 31.90
N HIS A 92 -11.68 -29.61 32.09
CA HIS A 92 -12.92 -29.80 31.37
C HIS A 92 -13.47 -28.44 30.95
N LEU A 93 -14.35 -28.43 29.96
CA LEU A 93 -15.09 -27.25 29.55
C LEU A 93 -16.34 -27.10 30.44
N PHE A 94 -16.47 -25.95 31.09
CA PHE A 94 -17.63 -25.59 31.92
C PHE A 94 -18.31 -24.34 31.39
N ARG A 95 -19.62 -24.25 31.60
CA ARG A 95 -20.40 -23.02 31.43
C ARG A 95 -21.14 -22.70 32.71
N TYR A 96 -21.04 -21.45 33.16
CA TYR A 96 -21.76 -20.90 34.28
C TYR A 96 -22.87 -19.98 33.76
N ASP A 97 -24.10 -20.27 34.17
CA ASP A 97 -25.30 -19.55 33.72
C ASP A 97 -25.78 -18.46 34.69
N GLY A 98 -25.04 -18.23 35.78
CA GLY A 98 -25.44 -17.32 36.87
C GLY A 98 -26.00 -18.04 38.10
N ALA A 99 -26.34 -19.32 38.00
CA ALA A 99 -26.86 -20.12 39.11
C ALA A 99 -26.14 -21.46 39.29
N SER A 100 -25.63 -22.05 38.20
CA SER A 100 -25.09 -23.41 38.20
C SER A 100 -23.94 -23.57 37.20
N PHE A 101 -23.05 -24.55 37.45
CA PHE A 101 -22.03 -24.94 36.49
C PHE A 101 -22.50 -26.15 35.69
N HIS A 102 -22.54 -26.03 34.35
CA HIS A 102 -22.73 -27.15 33.43
C HIS A 102 -21.38 -27.64 32.90
N ARG A 103 -21.10 -28.93 33.07
CA ARG A 103 -19.92 -29.60 32.51
C ARG A 103 -20.27 -30.30 31.21
N TYR A 104 -19.63 -29.89 30.12
CA TYR A 104 -19.86 -30.50 28.82
C TYR A 104 -19.24 -31.91 28.73
N LYS A 105 -20.00 -32.83 28.14
CA LYS A 105 -19.63 -34.25 27.97
C LYS A 105 -19.51 -34.64 26.49
N LYS A 106 -18.87 -35.80 26.24
CA LYS A 106 -18.69 -36.43 24.92
C LYS A 106 -19.94 -36.52 24.04
N LYS A 107 -21.11 -36.64 24.66
CA LYS A 107 -22.40 -36.79 23.98
C LYS A 107 -23.00 -35.47 23.45
N GLU A 108 -22.46 -34.33 23.86
CA GLU A 108 -22.99 -32.99 23.52
C GLU A 108 -22.14 -32.30 22.43
N GLY A 109 -21.43 -33.08 21.60
CA GLY A 109 -20.58 -32.56 20.51
C GLY A 109 -19.13 -32.25 20.91
N PHE A 110 -18.78 -32.32 22.20
CA PHE A 110 -17.42 -32.07 22.70
C PHE A 110 -16.68 -33.39 23.01
N PRO A 111 -15.74 -33.85 22.18
CA PRO A 111 -15.35 -35.26 22.04
C PRO A 111 -14.58 -35.93 23.20
N ARG A 112 -14.11 -35.22 24.25
CA ARG A 112 -13.44 -35.84 25.41
C ARG A 112 -13.87 -35.29 26.77
N ALA A 113 -13.93 -36.20 27.74
CA ALA A 113 -14.26 -35.89 29.14
C ALA A 113 -13.13 -35.15 29.88
N GLU A 114 -11.89 -35.15 29.41
CA GLU A 114 -10.70 -34.47 29.97
C GLU A 114 -9.78 -33.96 28.84
N ALA A 115 -9.56 -32.64 28.75
CA ALA A 115 -8.57 -32.01 27.85
C ALA A 115 -8.18 -30.61 28.37
N SER A 116 -7.04 -30.06 27.92
CA SER A 116 -6.67 -28.66 28.17
C SER A 116 -7.39 -27.75 27.19
N TYR A 117 -8.66 -27.44 27.48
CA TYR A 117 -9.49 -26.58 26.64
C TYR A 117 -9.09 -25.11 26.84
N ALA A 118 -8.68 -24.41 25.80
CA ALA A 118 -8.66 -22.95 25.80
C ALA A 118 -9.99 -22.40 25.29
N VAL A 119 -10.38 -21.25 25.81
CA VAL A 119 -11.66 -20.61 25.53
C VAL A 119 -11.41 -19.13 25.27
N GLY A 120 -11.98 -18.61 24.18
CA GLY A 120 -11.95 -17.19 23.81
C GLY A 120 -13.26 -16.78 23.14
N GLN A 121 -13.47 -15.48 23.01
CA GLN A 121 -14.62 -14.91 22.29
C GLN A 121 -14.12 -13.91 21.24
N ASP A 122 -14.72 -13.95 20.06
CA ASP A 122 -14.48 -12.95 19.02
C ASP A 122 -15.43 -11.72 19.15
N PRO A 123 -15.21 -10.63 18.39
CA PRO A 123 -16.03 -9.42 18.47
C PRO A 123 -17.49 -9.64 18.04
N THR A 124 -17.79 -10.71 17.31
CA THR A 124 -19.16 -11.08 16.92
C THR A 124 -19.91 -11.77 18.07
N GLY A 125 -19.20 -12.10 19.14
CA GLY A 125 -19.73 -12.75 20.32
C GLY A 125 -19.65 -14.27 20.28
N LYS A 126 -19.11 -14.87 19.20
CA LYS A 126 -18.98 -16.32 19.03
C LYS A 126 -17.91 -16.86 19.99
N VAL A 127 -18.23 -17.94 20.70
CA VAL A 127 -17.31 -18.58 21.65
C VAL A 127 -16.48 -19.64 20.93
N TRP A 128 -15.18 -19.46 20.99
CA TRP A 128 -14.17 -20.34 20.42
C TRP A 128 -13.59 -21.22 21.52
N THR A 129 -13.54 -22.53 21.26
CA THR A 129 -12.94 -23.50 22.17
C THR A 129 -11.94 -24.35 21.40
N GLY A 130 -10.74 -24.56 21.93
CA GLY A 130 -9.77 -25.42 21.27
C GLY A 130 -8.93 -26.25 22.21
N TRP A 131 -8.41 -27.38 21.72
CA TRP A 131 -7.47 -28.24 22.44
C TRP A 131 -6.45 -28.84 21.49
N ILE A 132 -5.37 -29.40 22.03
CA ILE A 132 -4.34 -30.07 21.23
C ILE A 132 -4.37 -31.59 21.47
N GLU A 133 -4.46 -32.37 20.39
CA GLU A 133 -4.36 -33.83 20.38
C GLU A 133 -3.26 -34.29 19.40
N LYS A 134 -2.29 -35.07 19.88
CA LYS A 134 -1.21 -35.67 19.07
C LYS A 134 -0.48 -34.65 18.14
N GLY A 135 -0.26 -33.43 18.64
CA GLY A 135 0.37 -32.37 17.85
C GLY A 135 -0.57 -31.62 16.91
N ARG A 136 -1.89 -31.86 16.96
CA ARG A 136 -2.91 -31.13 16.21
C ARG A 136 -3.82 -30.31 17.12
N PHE A 137 -3.90 -29.00 16.90
CA PHE A 137 -4.87 -28.11 17.54
C PHE A 137 -6.20 -28.18 16.81
N GLN A 138 -7.28 -28.50 17.52
CA GLN A 138 -8.63 -28.52 16.98
C GLN A 138 -9.40 -27.33 17.55
N LEU A 139 -9.95 -26.50 16.67
CA LEU A 139 -10.68 -25.29 17.00
C LEU A 139 -12.17 -25.50 16.69
N TYR A 140 -13.00 -25.25 17.70
CA TYR A 140 -14.44 -25.34 17.64
C TYR A 140 -15.04 -23.97 17.90
N ALA A 141 -16.18 -23.72 17.28
CA ALA A 141 -17.01 -22.59 17.63
C ALA A 141 -18.46 -23.01 17.78
N ASN A 142 -19.10 -22.60 18.88
CA ASN A 142 -20.45 -23.02 19.25
C ASN A 142 -20.66 -24.55 19.09
N SER A 143 -19.68 -25.34 19.55
CA SER A 143 -19.68 -26.81 19.49
C SER A 143 -19.49 -27.43 18.10
N THR A 144 -19.20 -26.64 17.06
CA THR A 144 -18.93 -27.12 15.69
C THR A 144 -17.43 -27.02 15.39
N LEU A 145 -16.82 -28.07 14.87
CA LEU A 145 -15.41 -28.03 14.44
C LEU A 145 -15.27 -27.02 13.29
N GLN A 146 -14.31 -26.11 13.40
CA GLN A 146 -14.03 -25.09 12.38
C GLN A 146 -12.70 -25.39 11.68
N ALA A 147 -11.66 -25.74 12.44
CA ALA A 147 -10.33 -25.99 11.88
C ALA A 147 -9.54 -27.00 12.71
N ALA A 148 -8.59 -27.71 12.07
CA ALA A 148 -7.62 -28.58 12.72
C ALA A 148 -6.22 -28.33 12.14
N VAL A 149 -5.24 -27.98 12.98
CA VAL A 149 -3.93 -27.46 12.57
C VAL A 149 -2.80 -28.26 13.21
N GLU A 150 -1.77 -28.65 12.45
CA GLU A 150 -0.56 -29.25 13.02
C GLU A 150 0.35 -28.20 13.68
N VAL A 151 0.65 -28.39 14.97
CA VAL A 151 1.33 -27.44 15.86
C VAL A 151 2.80 -27.80 16.10
N GLY A 152 3.24 -28.99 15.67
CA GLY A 152 4.61 -29.48 15.82
C GLY A 152 5.00 -29.92 17.24
N GLU A 153 6.30 -29.99 17.53
CA GLU A 153 6.82 -30.49 18.82
C GLU A 153 6.58 -29.50 19.97
N ASN A 154 6.05 -30.05 21.08
CA ASN A 154 5.64 -29.37 22.31
C ASN A 154 4.34 -28.53 22.26
N PRO A 155 3.20 -29.18 21.97
CA PRO A 155 1.98 -28.52 21.56
C PRO A 155 1.08 -28.25 22.77
N TRP A 156 1.58 -27.55 23.79
CA TRP A 156 0.78 -27.20 24.96
C TRP A 156 0.29 -25.76 24.86
N LEU A 157 -1.01 -25.62 24.61
CA LEU A 157 -1.74 -24.37 24.58
C LEU A 157 -1.83 -23.77 25.98
N ARG A 158 -1.45 -22.50 26.11
CA ARG A 158 -1.37 -21.78 27.38
C ARG A 158 -2.43 -20.71 27.53
N TYR A 159 -2.68 -19.96 26.48
CA TYR A 159 -3.55 -18.80 26.49
C TYR A 159 -4.14 -18.54 25.11
N THR A 160 -5.35 -17.98 25.06
CA THR A 160 -6.02 -17.56 23.83
C THR A 160 -6.63 -16.17 24.00
N MET A 161 -6.55 -15.35 22.96
CA MET A 161 -7.07 -13.98 22.97
C MET A 161 -7.64 -13.66 21.58
N CYS A 162 -8.69 -12.87 21.52
CA CYS A 162 -9.08 -12.21 20.27
C CYS A 162 -8.61 -10.76 20.30
N ASP A 163 -8.03 -10.27 19.22
CA ASP A 163 -7.72 -8.84 19.09
C ASP A 163 -8.93 -8.02 18.64
N ARG A 164 -8.75 -6.69 18.58
CA ARG A 164 -9.80 -5.74 18.17
C ARG A 164 -10.20 -5.87 16.69
N GLU A 165 -9.34 -6.46 15.87
CA GLU A 165 -9.60 -6.71 14.45
C GLU A 165 -10.34 -8.03 14.23
N GLY A 166 -10.57 -8.82 15.28
CA GLY A 166 -11.28 -10.09 15.23
C GLY A 166 -10.38 -11.30 14.98
N ARG A 167 -9.06 -11.14 15.00
CA ARG A 167 -8.13 -12.26 14.82
C ARG A 167 -7.93 -13.01 16.13
N MET A 168 -7.93 -14.33 16.04
CA MET A 168 -7.71 -15.20 17.19
C MET A 168 -6.23 -15.54 17.34
N TRP A 169 -5.69 -15.31 18.53
CA TRP A 169 -4.31 -15.58 18.91
C TRP A 169 -4.23 -16.76 19.89
N PHE A 170 -3.26 -17.64 19.70
CA PHE A 170 -3.06 -18.89 20.42
C PHE A 170 -1.61 -19.01 20.90
N CYS A 171 -1.39 -18.97 22.21
CA CYS A 171 -0.06 -19.02 22.83
C CYS A 171 0.33 -20.46 23.17
N THR A 172 1.50 -20.92 22.75
CA THR A 172 1.98 -22.27 23.02
C THR A 172 3.39 -22.27 23.64
N LEU A 173 3.90 -23.45 24.01
CA LEU A 173 5.30 -23.61 24.43
C LEU A 173 6.31 -23.49 23.26
N GLY A 174 5.84 -23.62 22.02
CA GLY A 174 6.64 -23.61 20.79
C GLY A 174 6.43 -22.38 19.90
N GLY A 175 5.82 -21.31 20.43
CA GLY A 175 5.54 -20.07 19.72
C GLY A 175 4.08 -19.61 19.88
N VAL A 176 3.72 -18.58 19.13
CA VAL A 176 2.33 -18.08 19.03
C VAL A 176 1.77 -18.42 17.67
N PHE A 177 0.49 -18.76 17.62
CA PHE A 177 -0.26 -18.88 16.37
C PHE A 177 -1.31 -17.79 16.34
N TYR A 178 -1.66 -17.30 15.16
CA TYR A 178 -2.86 -16.51 14.99
C TYR A 178 -3.61 -16.96 13.74
N GLN A 179 -4.92 -16.80 13.78
CA GLN A 179 -5.82 -17.11 12.69
C GLN A 179 -6.22 -15.82 11.99
N ASP A 180 -6.01 -15.80 10.68
CA ASP A 180 -6.50 -14.77 9.75
C ASP A 180 -7.42 -15.50 8.77
N ASP A 181 -8.71 -15.19 8.79
CA ASP A 181 -9.76 -15.93 8.10
C ASP A 181 -9.74 -17.46 8.40
N ASP A 182 -9.41 -18.31 7.42
CA ASP A 182 -9.38 -19.79 7.55
C ASP A 182 -7.96 -20.37 7.72
N GLU A 183 -6.91 -19.54 7.67
CA GLU A 183 -5.52 -19.99 7.75
C GLU A 183 -4.83 -19.62 9.08
N PHE A 184 -3.92 -20.49 9.52
CA PHE A 184 -3.14 -20.31 10.75
C PHE A 184 -1.69 -20.00 10.44
N SER A 185 -1.21 -18.88 10.97
CA SER A 185 0.21 -18.49 10.90
C SER A 185 0.91 -18.74 12.23
N ARG A 186 2.17 -19.18 12.19
CA ARG A 186 3.00 -19.51 13.36
C ARG A 186 4.15 -18.52 13.52
N PHE A 187 4.44 -18.15 14.76
CA PHE A 187 5.55 -17.31 15.20
C PHE A 187 6.43 -18.02 16.25
N PRO A 188 7.56 -18.63 15.87
CA PRO A 188 8.59 -19.12 16.78
C PRO A 188 9.42 -18.01 17.45
N ALA A 189 10.29 -18.40 18.40
CA ALA A 189 11.29 -17.49 18.99
C ALA A 189 12.24 -16.86 17.96
N ALA A 190 12.52 -17.59 16.88
CA ALA A 190 13.35 -17.11 15.76
C ALA A 190 12.78 -15.85 15.10
N ASP A 191 11.47 -15.62 15.22
CA ASP A 191 10.76 -14.47 14.65
C ASP A 191 10.71 -13.29 15.65
N GLY A 192 11.52 -13.30 16.71
CA GLY A 192 11.70 -12.16 17.61
C GLY A 192 10.85 -12.16 18.89
N LEU A 193 10.23 -13.29 19.25
CA LEU A 193 9.69 -13.48 20.60
C LEU A 193 10.85 -13.68 21.61
N PRO A 194 10.84 -13.05 22.80
CA PRO A 194 11.92 -13.21 23.79
C PRO A 194 12.15 -14.67 24.23
N HIS A 195 11.14 -15.52 24.08
CA HIS A 195 11.22 -16.97 24.25
C HIS A 195 10.07 -17.66 23.49
N SER A 196 10.28 -18.90 23.03
CA SER A 196 9.26 -19.67 22.30
C SER A 196 8.03 -19.99 23.16
N ALA A 197 8.24 -20.18 24.45
CA ALA A 197 7.17 -20.42 25.40
C ALA A 197 6.47 -19.12 25.81
N VAL A 198 5.31 -18.86 25.21
CA VAL A 198 4.48 -17.69 25.47
C VAL A 198 3.37 -18.03 26.48
N LYS A 199 3.32 -17.26 27.57
CA LYS A 199 2.39 -17.44 28.70
C LYS A 199 1.10 -16.66 28.51
N ALA A 200 1.17 -15.45 27.98
CA ALA A 200 0.02 -14.58 27.79
C ALA A 200 0.30 -13.58 26.66
N VAL A 201 -0.76 -13.11 26.04
CA VAL A 201 -0.75 -12.01 25.07
C VAL A 201 -1.75 -10.99 25.52
N PHE A 202 -1.38 -9.72 25.42
CA PHE A 202 -2.23 -8.59 25.77
C PHE A 202 -2.22 -7.58 24.63
N HIS A 203 -3.37 -7.01 24.32
CA HIS A 203 -3.54 -5.94 23.35
C HIS A 203 -3.98 -4.68 24.09
N ASP A 204 -3.15 -3.63 24.06
CA ASP A 204 -3.39 -2.43 24.85
C ASP A 204 -4.31 -1.41 24.14
N ARG A 205 -4.45 -0.22 24.72
CA ARG A 205 -5.33 0.82 24.17
C ARG A 205 -4.75 1.53 22.95
N GLU A 206 -3.45 1.41 22.71
CA GLU A 206 -2.68 2.03 21.61
C GLU A 206 -2.41 1.04 20.46
N ASP A 207 -3.16 -0.07 20.43
CA ASP A 207 -3.03 -1.17 19.47
C ASP A 207 -1.65 -1.86 19.47
N GLN A 208 -0.97 -1.87 20.62
CA GLN A 208 0.28 -2.60 20.81
C GLN A 208 0.00 -4.00 21.38
N PHE A 209 0.76 -4.98 20.91
CA PHE A 209 0.70 -6.33 21.47
C PHE A 209 1.84 -6.55 22.46
N TRP A 210 1.56 -7.26 23.53
CA TRP A 210 2.53 -7.59 24.58
C TRP A 210 2.56 -9.09 24.75
N PHE A 211 3.72 -9.69 24.55
CA PHE A 211 3.95 -11.14 24.64
C PHE A 211 4.71 -11.45 25.93
N ALA A 212 4.01 -11.95 26.93
CA ALA A 212 4.65 -12.44 28.14
C ALA A 212 5.22 -13.83 27.88
N THR A 213 6.54 -14.00 27.92
CA THR A 213 7.22 -15.27 27.63
C THR A 213 7.91 -15.84 28.88
N TRP A 214 8.53 -17.02 28.79
CA TRP A 214 9.31 -17.57 29.90
C TRP A 214 10.60 -16.79 30.18
N ASN A 215 11.10 -16.02 29.21
CA ASN A 215 12.32 -15.21 29.32
C ASN A 215 11.99 -13.71 29.16
N GLY A 216 11.04 -13.22 29.96
CA GLY A 216 10.63 -11.81 29.97
C GLY A 216 9.45 -11.50 29.04
N VAL A 217 9.11 -10.22 29.00
CA VAL A 217 7.99 -9.68 28.23
C VAL A 217 8.52 -9.01 26.96
N GLY A 218 7.99 -9.40 25.80
CA GLY A 218 8.31 -8.78 24.52
C GLY A 218 7.19 -7.85 24.11
N ARG A 219 7.51 -6.57 23.90
CA ARG A 219 6.58 -5.62 23.29
C ARG A 219 6.61 -5.82 21.78
N TYR A 220 5.49 -6.21 21.20
CA TYR A 220 5.21 -6.04 19.79
C TYR A 220 4.78 -4.60 19.58
N ASP A 221 5.80 -3.84 19.29
CA ASP A 221 5.69 -2.47 18.86
C ASP A 221 5.86 -2.50 17.34
N ALA A 222 4.77 -2.23 16.62
CA ALA A 222 4.87 -1.88 15.21
C ALA A 222 5.74 -0.61 15.01
N HIS A 223 6.23 0.03 16.08
CA HIS A 223 6.97 1.28 16.05
C HIS A 223 8.37 1.30 16.69
N SER A 224 8.84 0.51 17.65
CA SER A 224 10.15 0.75 18.34
C SER A 224 10.51 2.23 18.55
N ILE A 225 9.51 3.06 18.84
CA ILE A 225 9.62 4.52 18.97
C ILE A 225 9.34 4.85 20.42
N ASN A 226 10.34 5.39 21.13
CA ASN A 226 10.13 5.93 22.47
C ASN A 226 10.07 7.44 22.36
N ILE A 227 8.96 8.04 22.77
CA ILE A 227 8.78 9.49 22.81
C ILE A 227 9.11 9.96 24.22
N PHE A 228 10.05 10.88 24.34
CA PHE A 228 10.34 11.55 25.59
C PHE A 228 9.73 12.95 25.54
N GLY A 229 8.64 13.13 26.28
CA GLY A 229 8.06 14.44 26.56
C GLY A 229 8.77 15.05 27.77
N LEU A 230 9.70 15.98 27.55
CA LEU A 230 10.43 16.64 28.64
C LEU A 230 9.60 17.74 29.35
N HIS A 231 8.29 17.77 29.12
CA HIS A 231 7.34 18.77 29.62
C HIS A 231 6.27 18.16 30.56
N ALA A 232 6.63 17.15 31.35
CA ALA A 232 5.66 16.46 32.21
C ALA A 232 5.28 17.23 33.49
N ASN A 233 5.97 18.32 33.84
CA ASN A 233 5.57 19.19 34.96
C ASN A 233 6.10 20.61 34.76
N GLU A 234 5.22 21.56 35.04
CA GLU A 234 5.41 23.02 35.10
C GLU A 234 5.23 23.83 33.81
N SER A 235 4.52 24.94 33.99
CA SER A 235 4.01 25.94 33.06
C SER A 235 5.08 26.60 32.17
N ILE A 236 5.68 25.86 31.24
CA ILE A 236 6.71 26.36 30.34
C ILE A 236 6.23 26.30 28.88
N THR A 237 6.44 27.42 28.17
CA THR A 237 6.10 27.63 26.75
C THR A 237 6.69 26.56 25.81
N PRO A 238 6.02 26.24 24.69
CA PRO A 238 6.52 25.25 23.72
C PRO A 238 7.90 25.66 23.22
N SER A 239 8.88 24.77 23.40
CA SER A 239 10.26 24.97 22.99
C SER A 239 10.62 23.97 21.90
N GLU A 240 11.04 24.46 20.74
CA GLU A 240 11.45 23.62 19.62
C GLU A 240 12.86 23.06 19.88
N ILE A 241 13.14 21.84 19.40
CA ILE A 241 14.51 21.30 19.41
C ILE A 241 15.30 21.97 18.28
N SER A 242 16.33 22.72 18.65
CA SER A 242 17.17 23.46 17.70
C SER A 242 18.39 22.67 17.23
N GLN A 243 18.90 21.76 18.08
CA GLN A 243 20.08 20.95 17.80
C GLN A 243 20.09 19.68 18.67
N ILE A 244 20.62 18.60 18.12
CA ILE A 244 20.95 17.36 18.86
C ILE A 244 22.39 17.01 18.51
N ALA A 245 23.20 16.62 19.49
CA ALA A 245 24.57 16.17 19.30
C ALA A 245 24.90 15.01 20.26
N GLN A 246 25.78 14.12 19.85
CA GLN A 246 26.40 13.13 20.73
C GLN A 246 27.84 13.56 20.99
N ASP A 247 28.30 13.45 22.25
CA ASP A 247 29.71 13.65 22.58
C ASP A 247 30.53 12.35 22.52
N ARG A 248 31.86 12.44 22.59
CA ARG A 248 32.77 11.28 22.60
C ARG A 248 32.54 10.28 23.74
N HIS A 249 31.81 10.66 24.80
CA HIS A 249 31.47 9.79 25.92
C HIS A 249 30.17 9.03 25.70
N GLY A 250 29.43 9.36 24.63
CA GLY A 250 28.17 8.74 24.28
C GLY A 250 26.94 9.47 24.82
N ASP A 251 27.11 10.58 25.54
CA ASP A 251 25.99 11.35 26.07
C ASP A 251 25.26 12.10 24.93
N ILE A 252 23.92 12.14 24.99
CA ILE A 252 23.12 12.88 24.00
C ILE A 252 22.75 14.25 24.55
N TRP A 253 23.11 15.29 23.81
CA TRP A 253 22.87 16.69 24.16
C TRP A 253 21.79 17.29 23.27
N ILE A 254 20.82 17.97 23.89
CA ILE A 254 19.67 18.58 23.22
C ILE A 254 19.65 20.07 23.52
N GLY A 255 19.61 20.87 22.46
CA GLY A 255 19.42 22.31 22.51
C GLY A 255 17.96 22.68 22.24
N TYR A 256 17.42 23.57 23.06
CA TYR A 256 16.08 24.11 22.93
C TYR A 256 16.11 25.58 22.53
N ALA A 257 15.17 25.95 21.67
CA ALA A 257 14.89 27.34 21.33
C ALA A 257 13.40 27.62 21.43
N SER A 258 13.02 28.68 22.14
CA SER A 258 11.65 29.20 22.13
C SER A 258 11.60 30.60 21.51
N PRO A 259 10.59 30.87 20.64
CA PRO A 259 10.40 32.20 20.07
C PRO A 259 9.91 33.23 21.09
N TYR A 260 9.45 32.79 22.27
CA TYR A 260 8.85 33.65 23.30
C TYR A 260 9.82 34.05 24.42
N LEU A 261 11.11 33.71 24.30
CA LEU A 261 12.11 34.01 25.32
C LEU A 261 12.62 35.45 25.22
N ASN A 262 12.27 36.25 26.23
CA ASN A 262 12.94 37.52 26.54
C ASN A 262 14.10 37.30 27.53
N ARG A 263 15.09 38.20 27.48
CA ARG A 263 16.35 38.18 28.25
C ARG A 263 16.19 38.05 29.77
N GLU A 264 14.99 38.36 30.31
CA GLU A 264 14.70 38.41 31.75
C GLU A 264 14.22 37.09 32.37
N SER A 265 13.97 36.05 31.57
CA SER A 265 13.53 34.76 32.11
C SER A 265 14.72 33.99 32.70
N LYS A 266 14.93 34.12 34.02
CA LYS A 266 16.09 33.56 34.73
C LYS A 266 16.09 32.03 34.87
N ASN A 267 14.98 31.34 34.57
CA ASN A 267 14.80 29.91 34.86
C ASN A 267 14.58 29.03 33.61
N PHE A 268 14.93 29.50 32.40
CA PHE A 268 14.73 28.70 31.21
C PHE A 268 15.81 27.64 31.03
N LYS A 269 15.39 26.37 30.96
CA LYS A 269 16.28 25.23 30.77
C LYS A 269 16.43 24.96 29.27
N SER A 270 17.47 25.51 28.64
CA SER A 270 17.67 25.42 27.19
C SER A 270 18.58 24.28 26.73
N ILE A 271 19.20 23.55 27.66
CA ILE A 271 20.08 22.41 27.34
C ILE A 271 19.71 21.22 28.22
N ALA A 272 19.45 20.08 27.60
CA ALA A 272 19.29 18.79 28.26
C ALA A 272 20.42 17.84 27.85
N ARG A 273 20.84 16.99 28.77
CA ARG A 273 21.80 15.90 28.59
C ARG A 273 21.10 14.58 28.91
N PHE A 274 21.31 13.57 28.09
CA PHE A 274 20.94 12.19 28.34
C PHE A 274 22.19 11.37 28.57
N ASP A 275 22.30 10.73 29.74
CA ASP A 275 23.46 9.94 30.15
C ASP A 275 23.36 8.45 29.82
N GLY A 276 22.37 8.06 29.01
CA GLY A 276 22.03 6.67 28.72
C GLY A 276 20.83 6.16 29.52
N GLU A 277 20.52 6.78 30.66
CA GLU A 277 19.39 6.42 31.52
C GLU A 277 18.41 7.58 31.76
N HIS A 278 18.92 8.78 32.03
CA HIS A 278 18.13 9.93 32.49
C HIS A 278 18.39 11.18 31.66
N PHE A 279 17.32 11.96 31.45
CA PHE A 279 17.44 13.33 30.96
C PHE A 279 17.64 14.29 32.13
N THR A 280 18.72 15.07 32.09
CA THR A 280 19.05 16.10 33.06
C THR A 280 19.25 17.44 32.36
N PHE A 281 18.65 18.50 32.90
CA PHE A 281 18.88 19.84 32.36
C PHE A 281 20.17 20.42 32.95
N VAL A 282 21.01 20.99 32.09
CA VAL A 282 22.31 21.55 32.48
C VAL A 282 22.16 23.04 32.77
N ALA A 283 22.53 23.45 33.99
CA ALA A 283 22.48 24.83 34.40
C ALA A 283 23.76 25.59 33.99
N PRO A 284 23.65 26.86 33.58
CA PRO A 284 24.79 27.74 33.47
C PRO A 284 25.38 28.08 34.85
N GLU A 285 26.63 28.57 34.85
CA GLU A 285 27.26 29.11 36.07
C GLU A 285 26.44 30.27 36.66
N GLU A 286 26.51 30.46 37.98
CA GLU A 286 25.75 31.51 38.67
C GLU A 286 26.02 32.89 38.04
N GLY A 287 24.95 33.61 37.71
CA GLY A 287 25.03 34.92 37.05
C GLY A 287 25.15 34.88 35.52
N SER A 288 25.15 33.70 34.91
CA SER A 288 25.21 33.52 33.45
C SER A 288 23.94 32.87 32.90
N ASN A 289 23.55 33.20 31.67
CA ASN A 289 22.39 32.61 30.98
C ASN A 289 22.70 32.50 29.49
N ILE A 290 22.56 31.30 28.93
CA ILE A 290 22.77 31.05 27.49
C ILE A 290 21.62 31.58 26.61
N GLY A 291 20.40 31.71 27.17
CA GLY A 291 19.19 32.01 26.42
C GLY A 291 18.75 30.81 25.57
N ASN A 292 18.34 31.05 24.33
CA ASN A 292 18.11 29.99 23.35
C ASN A 292 19.44 29.33 22.96
N CYS A 293 19.49 28.00 22.98
CA CYS A 293 20.61 27.24 22.42
C CYS A 293 20.35 27.04 20.92
N PHE A 294 21.33 27.34 20.07
CA PHE A 294 21.20 27.22 18.61
C PHE A 294 22.18 26.23 17.99
N SER A 295 23.31 26.01 18.65
CA SER A 295 24.32 25.04 18.21
C SER A 295 25.00 24.37 19.40
N ILE A 296 25.37 23.11 19.19
CA ILE A 296 26.14 22.26 20.09
C ILE A 296 27.22 21.64 19.21
N TYR A 297 28.47 21.74 19.62
CA TYR A 297 29.61 21.26 18.86
C TYR A 297 30.70 20.76 19.79
N GLU A 298 31.28 19.61 19.50
CA GLU A 298 32.46 19.10 20.19
C GLU A 298 33.69 19.32 19.32
N ASP A 299 34.72 19.95 19.86
CA ASP A 299 35.97 20.20 19.13
C ASP A 299 36.89 18.97 19.06
N LEU A 300 37.94 19.07 18.25
CA LEU A 300 38.95 18.01 18.10
C LEU A 300 39.61 17.61 19.43
N GLU A 301 39.72 18.53 20.39
CA GLU A 301 40.30 18.28 21.71
C GLU A 301 39.33 17.58 22.68
N GLY A 302 38.02 17.67 22.43
CA GLY A 302 36.96 17.05 23.23
C GLY A 302 36.23 18.01 24.15
N HIS A 303 36.37 19.30 23.89
CA HIS A 303 35.61 20.30 24.60
C HIS A 303 34.26 20.51 23.92
N LEU A 304 33.21 20.50 24.73
CA LEU A 304 31.86 20.71 24.26
C LEU A 304 31.48 22.19 24.34
N TRP A 305 31.14 22.75 23.19
CA TRP A 305 30.82 24.16 22.96
C TRP A 305 29.34 24.34 22.61
N PHE A 306 28.77 25.43 23.09
CA PHE A 306 27.36 25.77 22.93
C PHE A 306 27.23 27.21 22.43
N GLY A 307 26.58 27.36 21.28
CA GLY A 307 26.23 28.65 20.70
C GLY A 307 24.84 29.07 21.19
N GLY A 308 24.80 30.18 21.91
CA GLY A 308 23.58 30.70 22.52
C GLY A 308 23.22 32.10 22.04
N GLY A 309 21.99 32.50 22.34
CA GLY A 309 21.52 33.88 22.14
C GLY A 309 22.32 34.94 22.91
N ASN A 310 23.10 34.53 23.92
CA ASN A 310 23.95 35.41 24.73
C ASN A 310 25.47 35.13 24.56
N GLY A 311 25.88 34.49 23.47
CA GLY A 311 27.28 34.27 23.09
C GLY A 311 27.74 32.81 23.14
N LEU A 312 29.05 32.61 23.29
CA LEU A 312 29.70 31.28 23.32
C LEU A 312 29.79 30.74 24.74
N PHE A 313 29.49 29.45 24.90
CA PHE A 313 29.63 28.74 26.17
C PHE A 313 30.42 27.45 25.98
N ARG A 314 31.17 27.06 27.01
CA ARG A 314 31.90 25.79 27.08
C ARG A 314 31.44 25.01 28.30
N TYR A 315 31.25 23.70 28.16
CA TYR A 315 30.93 22.83 29.28
C TYR A 315 32.20 22.50 30.07
N GLU A 316 32.20 22.90 31.34
CA GLU A 316 33.33 22.70 32.26
C GLU A 316 32.82 22.43 33.66
N GLY A 317 33.28 21.35 34.30
CA GLY A 317 32.94 21.06 35.70
C GLY A 317 31.44 20.93 35.95
N GLN A 318 30.73 20.26 35.04
CA GLN A 318 29.27 20.06 35.05
C GLN A 318 28.41 21.34 34.88
N LYS A 319 29.01 22.48 34.57
CA LYS A 319 28.30 23.75 34.30
C LYS A 319 28.70 24.35 32.96
N LEU A 320 27.85 25.23 32.42
CA LEU A 320 28.18 26.01 31.23
C LEU A 320 28.86 27.31 31.62
N LYS A 321 30.08 27.52 31.13
CA LYS A 321 30.86 28.75 31.33
C LYS A 321 30.92 29.58 30.06
N LYS A 322 30.65 30.88 30.18
CA LYS A 322 30.73 31.81 29.03
C LYS A 322 32.17 32.01 28.60
N LYS A 323 32.41 32.06 27.29
CA LYS A 323 33.71 32.33 26.66
C LYS A 323 33.61 33.55 25.76
N ASN A 324 34.72 34.28 25.65
CA ASN A 324 34.86 35.42 24.76
C ASN A 324 35.58 34.98 23.49
N ILE A 325 35.16 35.53 22.35
CA ILE A 325 35.83 35.31 21.07
C ILE A 325 36.64 36.57 20.74
N ALA A 326 37.87 36.41 20.25
CA ALA A 326 38.80 37.52 19.99
C ALA A 326 38.31 38.49 18.90
N ALA A 327 37.41 38.06 18.02
CA ALA A 327 36.96 38.82 16.86
C ALA A 327 36.00 39.99 17.17
N ASP A 328 35.27 39.95 18.30
CA ASP A 328 34.30 41.00 18.64
C ASP A 328 33.88 40.89 20.12
N SER A 329 34.24 41.87 20.94
CA SER A 329 33.84 41.91 22.36
C SER A 329 32.32 42.14 22.55
N ASP A 330 31.63 42.54 21.48
CA ASP A 330 30.20 42.89 21.45
C ASP A 330 29.33 41.88 20.68
N ALA A 331 29.84 40.69 20.36
CA ALA A 331 29.08 39.63 19.68
C ALA A 331 27.79 39.28 20.46
N GLY A 332 26.64 39.60 19.88
CA GLY A 332 25.33 39.45 20.52
C GLY A 332 24.96 37.99 20.76
N GLY A 333 24.85 37.20 19.68
CA GLY A 333 24.50 35.78 19.74
C GLY A 333 25.22 34.93 18.69
N ILE A 334 25.43 33.64 19.01
CA ILE A 334 26.09 32.67 18.13
C ILE A 334 25.05 31.68 17.61
N SER A 335 24.89 31.68 16.29
CA SER A 335 23.93 30.83 15.58
C SER A 335 24.49 29.43 15.32
N ARG A 336 25.74 29.36 14.87
CA ARG A 336 26.39 28.12 14.45
C ARG A 336 27.86 28.11 14.86
N ILE A 337 28.34 26.92 15.21
CA ILE A 337 29.73 26.62 15.52
C ILE A 337 30.10 25.39 14.69
N THR A 338 31.22 25.46 14.00
CA THR A 338 31.86 24.30 13.38
C THR A 338 33.39 24.48 13.40
N GLN A 339 34.12 23.43 13.11
CA GLN A 339 35.58 23.45 13.01
C GLN A 339 35.99 22.82 11.68
N ASP A 340 36.98 23.40 11.01
CA ASP A 340 37.57 22.78 9.83
C ASP A 340 38.62 21.73 10.20
N ARG A 341 39.18 21.08 9.18
CA ARG A 341 40.15 19.98 9.34
C ARG A 341 41.47 20.40 9.97
N GLU A 342 41.80 21.69 9.93
CA GLU A 342 43.03 22.24 10.53
C GLU A 342 42.78 22.71 11.97
N GLY A 343 41.59 22.45 12.52
CA GLY A 343 41.24 22.85 13.88
C GLY A 343 40.81 24.32 14.00
N ARG A 344 40.51 25.00 12.88
CA ARG A 344 40.09 26.40 12.88
C ARG A 344 38.59 26.50 13.10
N PHE A 345 38.16 27.39 13.97
CA PHE A 345 36.74 27.57 14.26
C PHE A 345 36.08 28.48 13.22
N ILE A 346 34.88 28.11 12.82
CA ILE A 346 34.00 28.90 11.98
C ILE A 346 32.74 29.20 12.77
N PHE A 347 32.44 30.49 12.91
CA PHE A 347 31.30 30.96 13.68
C PHE A 347 30.35 31.77 12.80
N GLY A 348 29.04 31.52 12.98
CA GLY A 348 27.98 32.36 12.42
C GLY A 348 27.40 33.30 13.47
N TYR A 349 27.48 34.61 13.25
CA TYR A 349 27.07 35.64 14.21
C TYR A 349 25.80 36.40 13.79
N TRP A 350 25.11 36.98 14.77
CA TRP A 350 24.30 38.17 14.59
C TRP A 350 24.61 39.20 15.70
N GLU A 351 24.69 40.48 15.35
CA GLU A 351 24.87 41.58 16.32
C GLU A 351 23.55 42.00 16.98
N HIS A 352 23.62 42.45 18.23
CA HIS A 352 22.47 42.93 19.02
C HIS A 352 22.39 44.47 18.98
N TYR A 353 21.19 45.03 18.73
CA TYR A 353 20.87 46.42 19.09
C TYR A 353 19.90 46.47 20.29
N THR A 354 20.07 47.46 21.16
CA THR A 354 19.25 47.76 22.33
C THR A 354 17.83 48.14 21.91
N ILE A 355 16.82 47.37 22.32
CA ILE A 355 15.41 47.77 22.20
C ILE A 355 15.13 48.83 23.27
N SER A 356 15.39 50.10 22.95
CA SER A 356 14.79 51.22 23.66
C SER A 356 13.83 51.93 22.72
N THR A 357 12.55 51.86 23.06
CA THR A 357 11.40 52.57 22.47
C THR A 357 10.90 52.12 21.09
N ARG A 358 9.61 51.77 21.11
CA ARG A 358 8.69 51.35 20.03
C ARG A 358 9.00 51.88 18.61
N ARG A 359 8.85 50.95 17.65
CA ARG A 359 8.73 51.13 16.19
C ARG A 359 10.00 51.55 15.47
N GLU A 360 10.91 50.60 15.27
CA GLU A 360 11.76 50.45 14.08
C GLU A 360 12.57 49.14 14.22
N PHE A 361 12.31 48.14 13.38
CA PHE A 361 13.12 46.91 13.31
C PHE A 361 14.30 47.19 12.37
N LEU A 362 15.44 47.59 12.92
CA LEU A 362 16.68 47.77 12.16
C LEU A 362 17.46 46.44 12.12
N ALA A 363 17.95 46.08 10.93
CA ALA A 363 18.63 44.83 10.61
C ALA A 363 20.08 44.77 11.15
N SER A 364 20.53 43.57 11.54
CA SER A 364 21.88 43.30 12.07
C SER A 364 22.83 42.80 10.97
N PRO A 365 24.13 43.15 10.99
CA PRO A 365 25.11 42.54 10.10
C PRO A 365 25.33 41.06 10.48
N LEU A 366 25.13 40.18 9.51
CA LEU A 366 25.47 38.76 9.62
C LEU A 366 26.93 38.58 9.23
N LYS A 367 27.73 37.96 10.11
CA LYS A 367 29.13 37.65 9.82
C LYS A 367 29.38 36.15 9.89
N ILE A 368 30.13 35.63 8.92
CA ILE A 368 30.82 34.35 9.04
C ILE A 368 32.28 34.67 9.26
N VAL A 369 32.80 34.32 10.44
CA VAL A 369 34.21 34.55 10.78
C VAL A 369 34.94 33.23 10.82
N TYR A 370 36.08 33.26 10.18
CA TYR A 370 37.09 32.23 10.17
C TYR A 370 38.16 32.58 11.21
N GLN A 371 38.40 31.71 12.18
CA GLN A 371 39.38 31.97 13.25
C GLN A 371 40.46 30.90 13.33
N GLN A 372 41.72 31.32 13.21
CA GLN A 372 42.93 30.52 13.43
C GLN A 372 43.76 31.14 14.55
N GLY A 373 43.70 30.56 15.76
CA GLY A 373 44.35 31.14 16.94
C GLY A 373 43.75 32.50 17.30
N GLU A 374 44.57 33.55 17.37
CA GLU A 374 44.12 34.93 17.61
C GLU A 374 43.72 35.68 16.31
N GLN A 375 44.02 35.14 15.13
CA GLN A 375 43.70 35.78 13.85
C GLN A 375 42.28 35.44 13.40
N CYS A 376 41.53 36.46 12.98
CA CYS A 376 40.16 36.34 12.51
C CYS A 376 40.02 36.96 11.11
N GLN A 377 39.42 36.23 10.18
CA GLN A 377 39.08 36.70 8.83
C GLN A 377 37.57 36.61 8.63
N THR A 378 36.95 37.69 8.17
CA THR A 378 35.52 37.70 7.83
C THR A 378 35.33 37.16 6.41
N ILE A 379 34.63 36.03 6.29
CA ILE A 379 34.29 35.36 5.01
C ILE A 379 33.06 36.01 4.36
N PHE A 380 32.09 36.38 5.19
CA PHE A 380 30.84 37.03 4.77
C PHE A 380 30.49 38.11 5.77
N ALA A 381 30.06 39.26 5.27
CA ALA A 381 29.47 40.35 6.05
C ALA A 381 28.30 40.93 5.22
N GLU A 382 27.08 40.89 5.75
CA GLU A 382 25.93 41.57 5.14
C GLU A 382 25.88 43.03 5.63
N ASP A 383 26.16 43.99 4.75
CA ASP A 383 26.16 45.44 5.05
C ASP A 383 24.77 46.09 4.89
N ASP A 384 23.79 45.39 4.29
CA ASP A 384 22.51 46.00 3.91
C ASP A 384 21.51 46.04 5.07
N LYS A 385 21.30 47.25 5.61
CA LYS A 385 20.42 47.55 6.76
C LYS A 385 18.92 47.40 6.47
N LYS A 386 18.53 46.91 5.29
CA LYS A 386 17.15 46.93 4.77
C LYS A 386 16.39 45.61 4.85
N THR A 387 17.04 44.48 5.13
CA THR A 387 16.41 43.15 5.13
C THR A 387 16.12 42.67 6.56
N PRO A 388 14.85 42.46 6.96
CA PRO A 388 14.53 42.09 8.33
C PRO A 388 14.90 40.63 8.65
N LEU A 389 15.68 40.45 9.72
CA LEU A 389 15.78 39.21 10.54
C LEU A 389 16.38 37.96 9.86
N ASN A 390 17.30 38.13 8.92
CA ASN A 390 18.09 37.00 8.44
C ASN A 390 19.01 36.47 9.56
N ARG A 391 19.21 35.16 9.62
CA ARG A 391 20.19 34.43 10.45
C ARG A 391 20.94 33.44 9.59
N ILE A 392 22.19 33.18 9.91
CA ILE A 392 22.94 32.10 9.28
C ILE A 392 22.36 30.76 9.77
N GLY A 393 21.93 29.93 8.83
CA GLY A 393 21.41 28.59 9.10
C GLY A 393 22.54 27.57 9.25
N THR A 394 22.53 26.56 8.40
CA THR A 394 23.60 25.57 8.32
C THR A 394 24.83 26.17 7.63
N VAL A 395 26.02 25.88 8.17
CA VAL A 395 27.33 26.21 7.61
C VAL A 395 28.12 24.92 7.50
N LEU A 396 28.60 24.59 6.31
CA LEU A 396 29.37 23.38 6.01
C LEU A 396 30.71 23.76 5.39
N ALA A 397 31.80 23.18 5.90
CA ALA A 397 33.10 23.23 5.26
C ALA A 397 33.35 21.91 4.54
N THR A 398 33.70 21.95 3.25
CA THR A 398 33.98 20.74 2.46
C THR A 398 35.45 20.35 2.52
N ARG A 399 35.75 19.13 2.04
CA ARG A 399 37.12 18.62 1.95
C ARG A 399 38.02 19.45 1.04
N LYS A 400 37.42 20.22 0.12
CA LYS A 400 38.10 21.06 -0.87
C LYS A 400 38.35 22.49 -0.37
N GLY A 401 37.99 22.81 0.88
CA GLY A 401 38.16 24.15 1.45
C GLY A 401 37.05 25.13 1.08
N GLU A 402 35.97 24.66 0.45
CA GLU A 402 34.78 25.47 0.18
C GLU A 402 33.89 25.55 1.42
N ILE A 403 33.17 26.66 1.56
CA ILE A 403 32.20 26.87 2.64
C ILE A 403 30.82 27.08 2.02
N TYR A 404 29.87 26.24 2.38
CA TYR A 404 28.47 26.36 1.98
C TYR A 404 27.65 26.87 3.16
N PHE A 405 26.77 27.83 2.93
CA PHE A 405 25.84 28.31 3.95
C PHE A 405 24.55 28.82 3.34
N HIS A 406 23.51 28.95 4.16
CA HIS A 406 22.26 29.60 3.74
C HIS A 406 21.77 30.60 4.79
N LEU A 407 20.88 31.47 4.37
CA LEU A 407 20.22 32.44 5.23
C LEU A 407 18.82 31.94 5.58
N THR A 408 18.42 32.18 6.83
CA THR A 408 17.12 31.80 7.38
C THR A 408 16.42 33.05 7.92
N SER A 409 15.16 33.26 7.58
CA SER A 409 14.34 34.33 8.19
C SER A 409 13.19 33.72 9.00
N ARG A 410 13.07 34.11 10.28
CA ARG A 410 11.99 33.62 11.17
C ARG A 410 10.64 34.28 10.94
N ASN A 411 10.62 35.49 10.41
CA ASN A 411 9.40 36.33 10.33
C ASN A 411 9.00 36.72 8.91
N SER A 412 9.76 36.28 7.90
CA SER A 412 9.43 36.56 6.51
C SER A 412 9.78 35.35 5.64
N PRO A 413 8.82 34.79 4.89
CA PRO A 413 9.09 33.79 3.84
C PRO A 413 9.78 34.45 2.62
N THR A 414 10.77 35.30 2.86
CA THR A 414 11.42 36.14 1.83
C THR A 414 12.93 36.09 1.87
N SER A 415 13.58 35.23 2.68
CA SER A 415 14.98 34.86 2.39
C SER A 415 15.00 33.86 1.22
N GLY A 416 14.36 34.25 0.12
CA GLY A 416 14.25 33.50 -1.13
C GLY A 416 15.50 33.68 -1.99
N THR A 417 16.67 33.69 -1.36
CA THR A 417 17.98 33.84 -2.02
C THR A 417 18.69 32.49 -2.23
N GLY A 418 18.15 31.38 -1.69
CA GLY A 418 18.74 30.06 -1.82
C GLY A 418 19.93 29.85 -0.86
N PHE A 419 21.04 29.31 -1.37
CA PHE A 419 22.26 29.07 -0.60
C PHE A 419 23.47 29.72 -1.27
N ALA A 420 24.54 29.90 -0.51
CA ALA A 420 25.80 30.46 -0.97
C ALA A 420 26.95 29.46 -0.83
N ARG A 421 27.89 29.54 -1.77
CA ARG A 421 29.20 28.87 -1.74
C ARG A 421 30.27 29.95 -1.67
N TRP A 422 31.22 29.79 -0.78
CA TRP A 422 32.45 30.58 -0.73
C TRP A 422 33.64 29.68 -1.06
N HIS A 423 34.48 30.16 -1.97
CA HIS A 423 35.77 29.55 -2.31
C HIS A 423 36.89 30.60 -2.09
N PRO A 424 38.06 30.22 -1.55
CA PRO A 424 39.15 31.17 -1.28
C PRO A 424 39.61 31.97 -2.50
N GLU A 425 39.61 31.36 -3.69
CA GLU A 425 40.08 32.00 -4.93
C GLU A 425 38.94 32.62 -5.76
N GLU A 426 37.73 32.06 -5.70
CA GLU A 426 36.61 32.48 -6.56
C GLU A 426 35.64 33.44 -5.85
N GLY A 427 35.77 33.56 -4.52
CA GLY A 427 34.89 34.39 -3.70
C GLY A 427 33.53 33.75 -3.46
N LEU A 428 32.52 34.60 -3.25
CA LEU A 428 31.16 34.20 -2.89
C LEU A 428 30.27 34.05 -4.13
N THR A 429 29.57 32.92 -4.24
CA THR A 429 28.59 32.62 -5.30
C THR A 429 27.25 32.24 -4.65
N TRP A 430 26.14 32.76 -5.17
CA TRP A 430 24.78 32.40 -4.75
C TRP A 430 24.13 31.46 -5.75
N TYR A 431 23.32 30.53 -5.23
CA TYR A 431 22.55 29.57 -6.00
C TYR A 431 21.08 29.64 -5.60
N GLY A 432 20.20 29.75 -6.59
CA GLY A 432 18.76 29.76 -6.41
C GLY A 432 18.00 28.96 -7.46
N VAL A 433 16.69 29.19 -7.55
CA VAL A 433 15.77 28.52 -8.49
C VAL A 433 16.18 28.76 -9.94
N GLU A 434 16.76 29.92 -10.24
CA GLU A 434 17.27 30.25 -11.58
C GLU A 434 18.44 29.33 -12.00
N ASP A 435 19.20 28.80 -11.04
CA ASP A 435 20.31 27.88 -11.26
C ASP A 435 19.88 26.40 -11.29
N GLY A 436 18.61 26.11 -10.96
CA GLY A 436 18.04 24.76 -10.94
C GLY A 436 17.62 24.24 -9.56
N LEU A 437 17.75 25.04 -8.50
CA LEU A 437 17.24 24.68 -7.18
C LEU A 437 15.70 24.57 -7.18
N ILE A 438 15.12 23.60 -6.47
CA ILE A 438 13.65 23.44 -6.46
C ILE A 438 12.91 24.60 -5.76
N ASP A 439 13.51 25.17 -4.72
CA ASP A 439 12.93 26.25 -3.92
C ASP A 439 14.06 27.03 -3.22
N ASN A 440 13.97 28.36 -3.23
CA ASN A 440 14.95 29.23 -2.59
C ASN A 440 14.87 29.23 -1.05
N HIS A 441 13.84 28.65 -0.45
CA HIS A 441 13.70 28.55 1.01
C HIS A 441 14.46 27.34 1.54
N VAL A 442 15.76 27.53 1.76
CA VAL A 442 16.65 26.48 2.28
C VAL A 442 16.53 26.38 3.81
N ASN A 443 16.28 25.16 4.30
CA ASN A 443 16.19 24.85 5.73
C ASN A 443 17.45 24.14 6.26
N ASP A 444 18.09 23.31 5.43
CA ASP A 444 19.30 22.58 5.82
C ASP A 444 20.15 22.22 4.60
N LEU A 445 21.43 21.98 4.85
CA LEU A 445 22.43 21.56 3.87
C LEU A 445 23.16 20.34 4.40
N LEU A 446 23.51 19.40 3.51
CA LEU A 446 24.33 18.24 3.84
C LEU A 446 25.25 17.90 2.66
N VAL A 447 26.53 17.64 2.91
CA VAL A 447 27.41 17.06 1.89
C VAL A 447 27.54 15.57 2.19
N ASP A 448 27.18 14.73 1.21
CA ASP A 448 27.25 13.28 1.36
C ASP A 448 28.68 12.74 1.17
N ARG A 449 28.89 11.45 1.42
CA ARG A 449 30.19 10.77 1.23
C ARG A 449 30.68 10.74 -0.22
N GLN A 450 29.82 10.98 -1.20
CA GLN A 450 30.16 11.08 -2.62
C GLN A 450 30.44 12.54 -3.06
N ASP A 451 30.53 13.48 -2.11
CA ASP A 451 30.71 14.92 -2.32
C ASP A 451 29.53 15.60 -3.04
N ASN A 452 28.33 14.99 -3.07
CA ASN A 452 27.12 15.68 -3.53
C ASN A 452 26.57 16.57 -2.42
N LEU A 453 26.10 17.75 -2.79
CA LEU A 453 25.41 18.66 -1.88
C LEU A 453 23.91 18.41 -1.93
N TRP A 454 23.34 18.02 -0.79
CA TRP A 454 21.92 17.87 -0.56
C TRP A 454 21.37 19.13 0.13
N ILE A 455 20.25 19.63 -0.39
CA ILE A 455 19.61 20.87 0.04
C ILE A 455 18.16 20.58 0.42
N ALA A 456 17.83 20.72 1.70
CA ALA A 456 16.45 20.63 2.18
C ALA A 456 15.75 21.98 2.03
N THR A 457 14.57 21.98 1.43
CA THR A 457 13.78 23.18 1.14
C THR A 457 12.31 23.03 1.56
N LEU A 458 11.53 24.10 1.44
CA LEU A 458 10.06 24.04 1.63
C LEU A 458 9.33 23.36 0.46
N GLY A 459 9.96 23.24 -0.70
CA GLY A 459 9.41 22.63 -1.93
C GLY A 459 9.85 21.19 -2.19
N GLY A 460 10.79 20.66 -1.43
CA GLY A 460 11.33 19.31 -1.55
C GLY A 460 12.82 19.28 -1.23
N ILE A 461 13.55 18.37 -1.86
CA ILE A 461 15.01 18.27 -1.73
C ILE A 461 15.65 18.49 -3.10
N SER A 462 16.77 19.20 -3.13
CA SER A 462 17.65 19.23 -4.30
C SER A 462 18.98 18.54 -3.99
N CYS A 463 19.51 17.80 -4.96
CA CYS A 463 20.84 17.21 -4.94
C CYS A 463 21.66 17.90 -6.03
N PHE A 464 22.83 18.42 -5.66
CA PHE A 464 23.76 19.09 -6.55
C PHE A 464 25.05 18.27 -6.63
N ASP A 465 25.37 17.76 -7.81
CA ASP A 465 26.55 16.92 -8.08
C ASP A 465 27.82 17.76 -8.41
N GLY A 466 27.73 19.08 -8.29
CA GLY A 466 28.75 20.04 -8.69
C GLY A 466 28.54 20.64 -10.08
N ASN A 467 27.69 20.04 -10.92
CA ASN A 467 27.39 20.51 -12.28
C ASN A 467 25.89 20.77 -12.49
N SER A 468 25.02 19.96 -11.91
CA SER A 468 23.58 19.96 -12.16
C SER A 468 22.76 19.68 -10.91
N PHE A 469 21.54 20.23 -10.89
CA PHE A 469 20.58 19.99 -9.82
C PHE A 469 19.59 18.90 -10.22
N ARG A 470 19.33 17.99 -9.28
CA ARG A 470 18.24 17.02 -9.34
C ARG A 470 17.28 17.25 -8.17
N ALA A 471 16.00 17.41 -8.46
CA ALA A 471 14.99 17.65 -7.44
C ALA A 471 14.20 16.38 -7.09
N PHE A 472 13.75 16.29 -5.84
CA PHE A 472 12.93 15.20 -5.30
C PHE A 472 11.76 15.76 -4.49
N THR A 473 10.57 15.20 -4.71
CA THR A 473 9.29 15.65 -4.12
C THR A 473 8.49 14.48 -3.55
N THR A 474 7.25 14.75 -3.12
CA THR A 474 6.26 13.73 -2.74
C THR A 474 5.95 12.75 -3.86
N GLU A 475 6.14 13.13 -5.12
CA GLU A 475 5.97 12.21 -6.26
C GLU A 475 7.05 11.11 -6.28
N ASP A 476 8.24 11.40 -5.74
CA ASP A 476 9.36 10.47 -5.64
C ASP A 476 9.29 9.58 -4.39
N GLY A 477 8.40 9.89 -3.45
CA GLY A 477 8.17 9.10 -2.22
C GLY A 477 8.45 9.83 -0.92
N LEU A 478 8.74 11.14 -0.95
CA LEU A 478 8.77 11.95 0.28
C LEU A 478 7.39 11.98 0.96
N PRO A 479 7.31 11.91 2.30
CA PRO A 479 6.05 12.06 3.02
C PRO A 479 5.48 13.49 2.94
N SER A 480 6.34 14.48 2.73
CA SER A 480 5.99 15.88 2.51
C SER A 480 7.12 16.63 1.79
N ASN A 481 6.76 17.62 0.99
CA ASN A 481 7.71 18.53 0.33
C ASN A 481 8.36 19.51 1.31
N ARG A 482 7.74 19.76 2.48
CA ARG A 482 8.30 20.64 3.50
C ARG A 482 9.36 19.90 4.30
N THR A 483 10.59 19.92 3.80
CA THR A 483 11.74 19.27 4.42
C THR A 483 12.47 20.22 5.37
N GLN A 484 12.95 19.72 6.50
CA GLN A 484 13.42 20.51 7.63
C GLN A 484 14.88 20.23 8.00
N CYS A 485 15.34 18.99 7.84
CA CYS A 485 16.70 18.59 8.16
C CYS A 485 17.13 17.36 7.38
N LEU A 486 18.45 17.19 7.26
CA LEU A 486 19.10 16.08 6.55
C LEU A 486 20.15 15.41 7.44
N LEU A 487 20.31 14.10 7.29
CA LEU A 487 21.38 13.31 7.90
C LEU A 487 21.76 12.17 6.96
N GLU A 488 23.04 11.95 6.69
CA GLU A 488 23.52 10.70 6.09
C GLU A 488 23.94 9.75 7.21
N ASP A 489 23.37 8.54 7.23
CA ASP A 489 23.69 7.54 8.23
C ASP A 489 25.00 6.79 7.95
N SER A 490 25.40 5.96 8.91
CA SER A 490 26.60 5.13 8.86
C SER A 490 26.63 4.20 7.64
N ARG A 491 25.46 3.82 7.10
CA ARG A 491 25.26 2.94 5.94
C ARG A 491 25.21 3.70 4.61
N GLY A 492 25.20 5.03 4.64
CA GLY A 492 25.08 5.89 3.46
C GLY A 492 23.63 6.12 3.01
N HIS A 493 22.64 5.86 3.87
CA HIS A 493 21.27 6.27 3.60
C HIS A 493 21.03 7.70 4.07
N LEU A 494 20.29 8.46 3.28
CA LEU A 494 19.89 9.81 3.60
C LEU A 494 18.56 9.81 4.35
N TRP A 495 18.59 10.30 5.58
CA TRP A 495 17.47 10.55 6.47
C TRP A 495 17.01 11.99 6.32
N ILE A 496 15.70 12.18 6.14
CA ILE A 496 15.11 13.48 5.81
C ILE A 496 13.98 13.74 6.80
N GLY A 497 14.12 14.76 7.64
CA GLY A 497 13.04 15.23 8.49
C GLY A 497 12.06 16.09 7.69
N THR A 498 10.77 15.83 7.86
CA THR A 498 9.69 16.58 7.22
C THR A 498 8.61 16.97 8.24
N ASP A 499 7.66 17.79 7.83
CA ASP A 499 6.49 18.11 8.66
C ASP A 499 5.50 16.94 8.84
N LYS A 500 5.67 15.81 8.11
CA LYS A 500 4.84 14.60 8.18
C LYS A 500 5.63 13.33 8.51
N GLY A 501 6.71 13.48 9.27
CA GLY A 501 7.58 12.37 9.69
C GLY A 501 8.91 12.38 8.97
N VAL A 502 9.48 11.19 8.75
CA VAL A 502 10.83 11.03 8.19
C VAL A 502 10.77 10.29 6.86
N ALA A 503 11.64 10.66 5.93
CA ALA A 503 11.92 9.86 4.73
C ALA A 503 13.33 9.27 4.83
N LEU A 504 13.47 8.02 4.44
CA LEU A 504 14.75 7.32 4.30
C LEU A 504 15.02 7.06 2.82
N TYR A 505 16.22 7.41 2.35
CA TYR A 505 16.63 7.27 0.97
C TYR A 505 17.96 6.54 0.84
N ASN A 506 18.01 5.45 0.08
CA ASN A 506 19.23 4.64 -0.11
C ASN A 506 19.98 4.94 -1.43
N GLY A 507 19.75 6.08 -2.06
CA GLY A 507 20.30 6.39 -3.38
C GLY A 507 19.44 5.90 -4.56
N ARG A 508 18.39 5.12 -4.30
CA ARG A 508 17.45 4.65 -5.34
C ARG A 508 15.99 4.82 -4.94
N LEU A 509 15.66 4.55 -3.69
CA LEU A 509 14.29 4.42 -3.21
C LEU A 509 14.06 5.27 -1.97
N PHE A 510 12.92 5.96 -1.93
CA PHE A 510 12.40 6.60 -0.72
C PHE A 510 11.45 5.67 0.03
N GLN A 511 11.62 5.59 1.34
CA GLN A 511 10.73 4.93 2.27
C GLN A 511 10.31 5.91 3.36
N ALA A 512 9.01 6.11 3.53
CA ALA A 512 8.50 7.01 4.55
C ALA A 512 8.31 6.27 5.89
N ILE A 513 8.77 6.88 6.97
CA ILE A 513 8.52 6.46 8.35
C ILE A 513 7.55 7.48 8.95
N GLN A 514 6.27 7.10 8.95
CA GLN A 514 5.17 7.92 9.45
C GLN A 514 4.49 7.21 10.61
N SER A 515 4.17 7.96 11.65
CA SER A 515 3.39 7.49 12.79
C SER A 515 2.61 8.68 13.35
N PRO A 516 1.39 8.51 13.90
CA PRO A 516 0.69 9.57 14.60
C PRO A 516 1.52 10.19 15.74
N HIS A 517 2.50 9.44 16.23
CA HIS A 517 3.43 9.80 17.28
C HIS A 517 4.68 10.57 16.80
N ILE A 518 4.99 10.52 15.50
CA ILE A 518 6.08 11.30 14.91
C ILE A 518 5.49 12.60 14.38
N GLY A 519 5.68 13.68 15.15
CA GLY A 519 5.35 15.04 14.70
C GLY A 519 6.34 15.58 13.67
N PRO A 520 6.24 16.87 13.29
CA PRO A 520 7.21 17.53 12.42
C PRO A 520 8.64 17.36 12.94
N VAL A 521 9.49 16.69 12.17
CA VAL A 521 10.87 16.37 12.56
C VAL A 521 11.79 17.47 12.06
N CYS A 522 12.41 18.20 12.99
CA CYS A 522 13.29 19.31 12.70
C CYS A 522 14.77 18.98 12.87
N ARG A 523 15.13 17.90 13.58
CA ARG A 523 16.52 17.43 13.74
C ARG A 523 16.59 15.91 13.77
N ILE A 524 17.67 15.35 13.26
CA ILE A 524 17.96 13.91 13.28
C ILE A 524 19.44 13.73 13.66
N LEU A 525 19.72 12.79 14.55
CA LEU A 525 21.07 12.35 14.91
C LEU A 525 21.11 10.82 14.89
N GLU A 526 22.15 10.24 14.31
CA GLU A 526 22.52 8.84 14.52
C GLU A 526 23.57 8.78 15.64
N ASP A 527 23.29 7.95 16.63
CA ASP A 527 24.13 7.61 17.77
C ASP A 527 25.17 6.53 17.37
N CYS A 528 26.29 6.43 18.07
CA CYS A 528 27.34 5.42 17.84
C CYS A 528 26.83 3.97 17.80
N ASP A 529 25.73 3.67 18.49
CA ASP A 529 25.10 2.35 18.50
C ASP A 529 24.11 2.14 17.32
N GLY A 530 24.03 3.07 16.37
CA GLY A 530 23.07 3.06 15.26
C GLY A 530 21.62 3.35 15.68
N THR A 531 21.43 3.93 16.87
CA THR A 531 20.14 4.45 17.34
C THR A 531 19.93 5.85 16.78
N PHE A 532 18.73 6.17 16.32
CA PHE A 532 18.39 7.49 15.80
C PHE A 532 17.61 8.30 16.83
N TRP A 533 17.92 9.58 16.92
CA TRP A 533 17.28 10.56 17.78
C TRP A 533 16.63 11.63 16.90
N LEU A 534 15.29 11.69 16.90
CA LEU A 534 14.50 12.63 16.11
C LEU A 534 13.97 13.74 17.02
N GLY A 535 14.41 14.96 16.77
CA GLY A 535 13.90 16.15 17.42
C GLY A 535 12.65 16.66 16.71
N THR A 536 11.60 16.96 17.45
CA THR A 536 10.36 17.52 16.89
C THR A 536 10.23 19.01 17.18
N VAL A 537 9.46 19.70 16.33
CA VAL A 537 9.14 21.14 16.51
C VAL A 537 8.40 21.40 17.83
N VAL A 538 7.65 20.42 18.34
CA VAL A 538 6.92 20.57 19.62
C VAL A 538 7.78 20.31 20.87
N GLY A 539 9.09 20.07 20.72
CA GLY A 539 10.03 19.88 21.83
C GLY A 539 10.19 18.44 22.32
N SER A 540 9.41 17.50 21.77
CA SER A 540 9.55 16.08 22.05
C SER A 540 10.75 15.50 21.30
N ILE A 541 11.51 14.64 21.98
CA ILE A 541 12.56 13.84 21.33
C ILE A 541 12.10 12.39 21.19
N ILE A 542 12.35 11.81 20.03
CA ILE A 542 11.97 10.45 19.68
C ILE A 542 13.22 9.62 19.51
N ARG A 543 13.32 8.51 20.24
CA ARG A 543 14.37 7.51 20.03
C ARG A 543 13.84 6.41 19.13
N TYR A 544 14.47 6.24 17.96
CA TYR A 544 14.16 5.27 16.94
C TYR A 544 15.31 4.26 16.79
N ARG A 545 15.03 2.96 16.87
CA ARG A 545 16.04 1.92 16.63
C ARG A 545 15.65 1.11 15.39
N PRO A 546 16.38 1.25 14.27
CA PRO A 546 16.12 0.47 13.07
C PRO A 546 16.31 -1.01 13.37
N ARG A 547 15.40 -1.86 12.89
CA ARG A 547 15.62 -3.31 12.94
C ARG A 547 16.50 -3.70 11.76
N GLN A 548 17.35 -4.70 11.95
CA GLN A 548 18.17 -5.29 10.87
C GLN A 548 17.66 -6.67 10.45
N THR A 549 16.45 -7.03 10.86
CA THR A 549 15.86 -8.32 10.50
C THR A 549 15.13 -8.18 9.16
N PRO A 550 15.56 -8.88 8.10
CA PRO A 550 14.88 -8.84 6.82
C PRO A 550 13.40 -9.23 6.94
N PRO A 551 12.49 -8.57 6.21
CA PRO A 551 11.10 -9.01 6.12
C PRO A 551 11.01 -10.39 5.47
N LEU A 552 9.97 -11.15 5.80
CA LEU A 552 9.63 -12.37 5.07
C LEU A 552 8.76 -12.02 3.87
N ILE A 553 8.92 -12.75 2.78
CA ILE A 553 8.09 -12.62 1.58
C ILE A 553 7.51 -13.99 1.25
N ARG A 554 6.21 -14.03 0.94
CA ARG A 554 5.53 -15.25 0.50
C ARG A 554 4.76 -14.99 -0.77
N LEU A 555 4.86 -15.94 -1.69
CA LEU A 555 3.95 -16.05 -2.83
C LEU A 555 2.67 -16.69 -2.30
N ILE A 556 1.55 -15.98 -2.42
CA ILE A 556 0.24 -16.38 -1.91
C ILE A 556 -0.46 -17.23 -2.96
N ARG A 557 -0.48 -16.72 -4.19
CA ARG A 557 -1.27 -17.31 -5.27
C ARG A 557 -0.61 -17.00 -6.61
N ILE A 558 -0.67 -17.95 -7.52
CA ILE A 558 -0.27 -17.73 -8.91
C ILE A 558 -1.44 -18.11 -9.79
N THR A 559 -1.95 -17.15 -10.55
CA THR A 559 -3.07 -17.35 -11.46
C THR A 559 -2.55 -17.37 -12.89
N THR A 560 -2.83 -18.46 -13.59
CA THR A 560 -2.49 -18.66 -15.01
C THR A 560 -3.73 -19.19 -15.75
N ASP A 561 -3.66 -20.34 -16.41
CA ASP A 561 -4.81 -21.16 -16.84
C ASP A 561 -5.55 -21.80 -15.65
N GLN A 562 -4.83 -22.00 -14.53
CA GLN A 562 -5.39 -22.46 -13.26
C GLN A 562 -4.80 -21.65 -12.08
N VAL A 563 -5.43 -21.80 -10.92
CA VAL A 563 -5.00 -21.16 -9.68
C VAL A 563 -4.09 -22.11 -8.90
N TYR A 564 -2.84 -21.71 -8.68
CA TYR A 564 -1.88 -22.44 -7.88
C TYR A 564 -1.72 -21.79 -6.50
N GLU A 565 -2.08 -22.53 -5.45
CA GLU A 565 -1.91 -22.12 -4.04
C GLU A 565 -0.65 -22.72 -3.42
N ARG A 566 -0.13 -23.83 -3.97
CA ARG A 566 1.15 -24.45 -3.55
C ARG A 566 2.20 -24.27 -4.63
N VAL A 567 3.20 -23.45 -4.31
CA VAL A 567 4.13 -22.80 -5.26
C VAL A 567 5.32 -23.70 -5.68
N THR A 568 5.34 -24.98 -5.30
CA THR A 568 6.52 -25.85 -5.52
C THR A 568 6.67 -26.35 -6.95
N ASP A 569 5.60 -26.42 -7.74
CA ASP A 569 5.64 -26.92 -9.13
C ASP A 569 4.65 -26.14 -10.00
N VAL A 570 5.08 -24.99 -10.56
CA VAL A 570 4.24 -24.17 -11.46
C VAL A 570 4.65 -24.42 -12.91
N CYS A 571 3.84 -25.20 -13.62
CA CYS A 571 3.94 -25.36 -15.08
C CYS A 571 2.75 -24.64 -15.72
N SER A 572 2.97 -23.46 -16.29
CA SER A 572 1.91 -22.77 -17.03
C SER A 572 1.66 -23.47 -18.36
N SER A 573 0.41 -23.87 -18.58
CA SER A 573 -0.05 -24.39 -19.86
C SER A 573 -0.98 -23.37 -20.52
N THR A 574 -0.41 -22.35 -21.16
CA THR A 574 -0.86 -21.78 -22.46
C THR A 574 -0.26 -20.40 -22.71
N VAL A 575 0.29 -20.23 -23.91
CA VAL A 575 0.75 -18.95 -24.46
C VAL A 575 -0.45 -17.99 -24.59
N GLY A 576 -0.29 -16.73 -24.21
CA GLY A 576 -1.31 -15.69 -24.41
C GLY A 576 -2.28 -15.45 -23.23
N GLN A 577 -2.22 -16.23 -22.16
CA GLN A 577 -2.97 -15.96 -20.93
C GLN A 577 -2.19 -15.02 -19.99
N PRO A 578 -2.87 -14.14 -19.23
CA PRO A 578 -2.22 -13.32 -18.23
C PRO A 578 -1.74 -14.20 -17.06
N VAL A 579 -0.48 -14.01 -16.67
CA VAL A 579 0.09 -14.61 -15.48
C VAL A 579 0.10 -13.58 -14.36
N VAL A 580 -0.62 -13.86 -13.29
CA VAL A 580 -0.72 -13.00 -12.10
C VAL A 580 -0.03 -13.67 -10.92
N PHE A 581 0.97 -13.02 -10.37
CA PHE A 581 1.64 -13.44 -9.14
C PHE A 581 1.14 -12.57 -8.00
N GLU A 582 0.52 -13.17 -6.99
CA GLU A 582 0.13 -12.52 -5.75
C GLU A 582 1.13 -12.86 -4.65
N TYR A 583 1.57 -11.84 -3.92
CA TYR A 583 2.59 -11.97 -2.90
C TYR A 583 2.32 -11.04 -1.72
N LYS A 584 2.81 -11.44 -0.54
CA LYS A 584 2.62 -10.68 0.69
C LYS A 584 3.91 -10.70 1.51
N GLY A 585 4.37 -9.50 1.86
CA GLY A 585 5.46 -9.27 2.79
C GLY A 585 4.93 -9.31 4.23
N LEU A 586 5.72 -9.89 5.12
CA LEU A 586 5.46 -9.97 6.55
C LEU A 586 6.68 -9.38 7.27
N SER A 587 6.44 -8.33 8.05
CA SER A 587 7.45 -7.71 8.90
C SER A 587 6.85 -7.37 10.25
N PHE A 588 7.68 -7.45 11.28
CA PHE A 588 7.35 -7.01 12.64
C PHE A 588 7.40 -5.48 12.80
N SER A 589 8.11 -4.78 11.93
CA SER A 589 8.29 -3.32 12.00
C SER A 589 7.43 -2.56 11.01
N THR A 590 6.90 -3.24 9.99
CA THR A 590 6.27 -2.58 8.84
C THR A 590 4.93 -3.21 8.54
N HIS A 591 3.89 -2.39 8.60
CA HIS A 591 2.54 -2.80 8.25
C HIS A 591 2.47 -3.21 6.76
N PRO A 592 1.69 -4.24 6.36
CA PRO A 592 1.66 -4.74 4.98
C PRO A 592 1.33 -3.69 3.90
N ARG A 593 0.59 -2.63 4.26
CA ARG A 593 0.28 -1.51 3.33
C ARG A 593 1.46 -0.58 3.08
N ASP A 594 2.39 -0.50 4.01
CA ASP A 594 3.56 0.39 3.95
C ASP A 594 4.82 -0.34 3.46
N MET A 595 4.73 -1.67 3.32
CA MET A 595 5.74 -2.52 2.71
C MET A 595 5.89 -2.20 1.23
N LEU A 596 7.14 -2.12 0.77
CA LEU A 596 7.47 -2.02 -0.64
C LEU A 596 7.89 -3.37 -1.20
N TYR A 597 7.69 -3.54 -2.50
CA TYR A 597 8.04 -4.74 -3.24
C TYR A 597 8.77 -4.36 -4.50
N VAL A 598 9.82 -5.13 -4.81
CA VAL A 598 10.44 -5.15 -6.13
C VAL A 598 10.32 -6.57 -6.66
N TYR A 599 9.97 -6.70 -7.92
CA TYR A 599 9.87 -7.99 -8.58
C TYR A 599 10.50 -7.94 -9.96
N ARG A 600 10.81 -9.12 -10.49
CA ARG A 600 11.20 -9.32 -11.89
C ARG A 600 10.83 -10.72 -12.33
N LEU A 601 10.60 -10.88 -13.62
CA LEU A 601 10.52 -12.14 -14.30
C LEU A 601 11.84 -12.35 -15.07
N GLN A 602 12.76 -13.09 -14.46
CA GLN A 602 14.05 -13.40 -15.06
C GLN A 602 13.85 -14.17 -16.37
N GLY A 603 14.46 -13.68 -17.46
CA GLY A 603 14.25 -14.16 -18.83
C GLY A 603 13.29 -13.30 -19.65
N TYR A 604 12.58 -12.34 -19.03
CA TYR A 604 11.70 -11.38 -19.69
C TYR A 604 12.07 -9.94 -19.34
N ASP A 605 12.20 -9.62 -18.05
CA ASP A 605 12.59 -8.28 -17.61
C ASP A 605 14.11 -8.09 -17.66
N ALA A 606 14.54 -6.90 -18.11
CA ALA A 606 15.96 -6.53 -18.10
C ALA A 606 16.49 -6.24 -16.69
N ASP A 607 15.65 -5.67 -15.83
CA ASP A 607 15.98 -5.26 -14.46
C ASP A 607 14.78 -5.43 -13.51
N TRP A 608 15.02 -5.25 -12.20
CA TRP A 608 13.93 -5.21 -11.21
C TRP A 608 12.97 -4.05 -11.50
N CYS A 609 11.67 -4.28 -11.31
CA CYS A 609 10.68 -3.23 -11.44
C CYS A 609 10.93 -2.09 -10.42
N PRO A 610 10.48 -0.87 -10.71
CA PRO A 610 10.42 0.18 -9.69
C PRO A 610 9.64 -0.31 -8.46
N ALA A 611 10.08 0.09 -7.27
CA ALA A 611 9.44 -0.34 -6.05
C ALA A 611 7.94 0.03 -6.03
N THR A 612 7.11 -0.90 -5.58
CA THR A 612 5.66 -0.75 -5.60
C THR A 612 5.04 -1.26 -4.30
N ARG A 613 3.88 -0.71 -3.92
CA ARG A 613 3.04 -1.22 -2.82
C ARG A 613 2.00 -2.25 -3.30
N LYS A 614 1.97 -2.54 -4.60
CA LYS A 614 1.04 -3.53 -5.16
C LYS A 614 1.44 -4.93 -4.68
N LEU A 615 0.45 -5.67 -4.19
CA LEU A 615 0.58 -7.07 -3.76
C LEU A 615 0.49 -8.07 -4.93
N GLN A 616 0.47 -7.56 -6.16
CA GLN A 616 0.35 -8.38 -7.36
C GLN A 616 1.22 -7.85 -8.51
N ALA A 617 1.84 -8.78 -9.24
CA ALA A 617 2.52 -8.54 -10.51
C ALA A 617 1.77 -9.27 -11.62
N CYS A 618 1.54 -8.61 -12.76
CA CYS A 618 0.79 -9.15 -13.88
C CYS A 618 1.62 -9.06 -15.15
N TYR A 619 1.81 -10.20 -15.81
CA TYR A 619 2.47 -10.31 -17.11
C TYR A 619 1.46 -10.80 -18.14
N GLN A 620 1.38 -10.11 -19.27
CA GLN A 620 0.47 -10.46 -20.36
C GLN A 620 1.27 -11.02 -21.54
N ASN A 621 0.75 -12.05 -22.20
CA ASN A 621 1.30 -12.61 -23.44
C ASN A 621 2.78 -13.00 -23.33
N LEU A 622 3.17 -13.71 -22.26
CA LEU A 622 4.54 -14.20 -22.12
C LEU A 622 4.87 -15.17 -23.27
N PRO A 623 6.02 -14.98 -23.96
CA PRO A 623 6.49 -15.93 -24.97
C PRO A 623 6.74 -17.33 -24.38
N PRO A 624 6.79 -18.38 -25.21
CA PRO A 624 7.30 -19.67 -24.79
C PRO A 624 8.73 -19.56 -24.25
N GLY A 625 8.99 -20.15 -23.09
CA GLY A 625 10.29 -20.10 -22.45
C GLY A 625 10.23 -20.49 -20.98
N ASP A 626 11.40 -20.74 -20.41
CA ASP A 626 11.56 -20.94 -18.98
C ASP A 626 11.90 -19.61 -18.32
N TYR A 627 11.06 -19.19 -17.38
CA TYR A 627 11.21 -17.96 -16.61
C TYR A 627 11.36 -18.27 -15.13
N THR A 628 11.87 -17.31 -14.38
CA THR A 628 11.84 -17.38 -12.91
C THR A 628 11.32 -16.07 -12.38
N PHE A 629 10.13 -16.09 -11.79
CA PHE A 629 9.59 -14.93 -11.11
C PHE A 629 10.29 -14.79 -9.77
N GLN A 630 10.81 -13.62 -9.48
CA GLN A 630 11.48 -13.28 -8.23
C GLN A 630 10.81 -12.03 -7.65
N VAL A 631 10.52 -12.05 -6.35
CA VAL A 631 9.99 -10.91 -5.62
C VAL A 631 10.69 -10.76 -4.28
N ARG A 632 11.01 -9.51 -3.92
CA ARG A 632 11.55 -9.14 -2.61
C ARG A 632 10.59 -8.18 -1.92
N ALA A 633 10.41 -8.37 -0.62
CA ALA A 633 9.82 -7.37 0.25
C ALA A 633 10.91 -6.42 0.76
N ILE A 634 10.56 -5.15 0.91
CA ILE A 634 11.41 -4.09 1.45
C ILE A 634 10.62 -3.44 2.58
N ASP A 635 11.16 -3.54 3.79
CA ASP A 635 10.52 -2.98 4.97
C ASP A 635 10.81 -1.47 5.12
N ARG A 636 10.27 -0.86 6.19
CA ARG A 636 10.43 0.58 6.45
C ARG A 636 11.89 1.02 6.72
N ASP A 637 12.73 0.09 7.15
CA ASP A 637 14.14 0.30 7.47
C ASP A 637 15.05 0.03 6.26
N LEU A 638 14.45 -0.19 5.08
CA LEU A 638 15.09 -0.58 3.82
C LEU A 638 15.84 -1.92 3.91
N ASN A 639 15.39 -2.82 4.78
CA ASN A 639 15.85 -4.21 4.77
C ASN A 639 15.15 -4.97 3.64
N TYR A 640 15.94 -5.62 2.80
CA TYR A 640 15.45 -6.45 1.71
C TYR A 640 15.29 -7.90 2.19
N SER A 641 14.16 -8.51 1.89
CA SER A 641 14.00 -9.95 2.05
C SER A 641 14.92 -10.73 1.14
N GLU A 642 15.20 -11.98 1.50
CA GLU A 642 15.58 -12.97 0.50
C GLU A 642 14.49 -13.06 -0.58
N PRO A 643 14.86 -13.24 -1.86
CA PRO A 643 13.87 -13.28 -2.93
C PRO A 643 13.03 -14.56 -2.82
N ALA A 644 11.71 -14.40 -2.69
CA ALA A 644 10.80 -15.49 -3.01
C ALA A 644 10.85 -15.69 -4.52
N GLN A 645 11.07 -16.94 -4.93
CA GLN A 645 11.21 -17.27 -6.34
C GLN A 645 10.38 -18.49 -6.70
N VAL A 646 9.83 -18.46 -7.90
CA VAL A 646 9.06 -19.56 -8.47
C VAL A 646 9.47 -19.74 -9.94
N PRO A 647 9.85 -20.96 -10.34
CA PRO A 647 10.05 -21.25 -11.76
C PRO A 647 8.69 -21.22 -12.46
N LEU A 648 8.66 -20.58 -13.63
CA LEU A 648 7.52 -20.55 -14.52
C LEU A 648 7.98 -21.08 -15.89
N ALA A 649 7.63 -22.32 -16.19
CA ALA A 649 7.79 -22.84 -17.54
C ALA A 649 6.55 -22.44 -18.37
N VAL A 650 6.71 -21.52 -19.31
CA VAL A 650 5.72 -21.27 -20.36
C VAL A 650 6.05 -22.23 -21.48
N LYS A 651 5.40 -23.39 -21.47
CA LYS A 651 5.64 -24.36 -22.53
C LYS A 651 5.17 -23.75 -23.85
N PRO A 652 5.95 -23.88 -24.95
CA PRO A 652 5.34 -23.81 -26.26
C PRO A 652 4.22 -24.85 -26.22
N GLY A 653 2.98 -24.40 -26.30
CA GLY A 653 1.83 -25.28 -26.12
C GLY A 653 2.09 -26.53 -26.95
N ALA A 654 2.00 -27.71 -26.31
CA ALA A 654 2.18 -28.99 -26.97
C ALA A 654 1.08 -29.12 -28.00
N ALA A 655 1.23 -28.49 -29.17
CA ALA A 655 0.16 -28.11 -30.08
C ALA A 655 -1.19 -28.23 -29.36
N PHE A 656 -1.45 -27.38 -28.36
CA PHE A 656 -2.83 -27.24 -27.95
C PHE A 656 -3.44 -26.68 -29.21
N TYR A 657 -4.09 -27.55 -29.96
CA TYR A 657 -5.09 -27.25 -30.96
C TYR A 657 -6.22 -26.48 -30.25
N GLY A 658 -5.89 -25.33 -29.67
CA GLY A 658 -6.79 -24.34 -29.09
C GLY A 658 -7.18 -23.29 -30.13
N GLY A 659 -6.60 -23.37 -31.33
CA GLY A 659 -7.05 -22.65 -32.52
C GLY A 659 -7.71 -23.58 -33.53
N ASN A 660 -8.56 -24.53 -33.09
CA ASN A 660 -9.41 -25.27 -34.03
C ASN A 660 -10.69 -25.85 -33.43
N GLN A 661 -11.31 -25.15 -32.48
CA GLN A 661 -12.76 -25.28 -32.34
C GLN A 661 -13.41 -23.95 -32.66
N TRP A 662 -13.57 -23.72 -33.96
CA TRP A 662 -14.82 -23.12 -34.41
C TRP A 662 -15.95 -23.91 -33.76
N ILE A 663 -16.71 -23.23 -32.91
CA ILE A 663 -17.81 -23.83 -32.18
C ILE A 663 -19.00 -23.80 -33.13
N GLY A 664 -19.12 -24.89 -33.89
CA GLY A 664 -20.06 -25.02 -35.00
C GLY A 664 -19.42 -25.68 -36.22
N GLN A 665 -19.90 -26.87 -36.61
CA GLN A 665 -19.44 -27.64 -37.77
C GLN A 665 -20.50 -27.69 -38.88
N THR A 666 -21.29 -26.63 -39.03
CA THR A 666 -22.45 -26.64 -39.92
C THR A 666 -22.08 -26.19 -41.34
N LYS A 667 -22.96 -26.52 -42.30
CA LYS A 667 -22.76 -26.19 -43.73
C LYS A 667 -22.62 -24.68 -44.00
N GLY A 668 -23.14 -23.81 -43.12
CA GLY A 668 -23.11 -22.35 -43.27
C GLY A 668 -21.73 -21.73 -43.06
N LEU A 669 -21.00 -22.16 -42.02
CA LEU A 669 -19.64 -21.67 -41.70
C LEU A 669 -18.52 -22.43 -42.42
N GLY A 670 -18.79 -23.64 -42.92
CA GLY A 670 -17.80 -24.48 -43.59
C GLY A 670 -17.17 -23.85 -44.85
N GLN A 671 -17.94 -23.08 -45.63
CA GLN A 671 -17.41 -22.36 -46.80
C GLN A 671 -16.43 -21.25 -46.40
N PHE A 672 -16.74 -20.52 -45.32
CA PHE A 672 -15.85 -19.50 -44.78
C PHE A 672 -14.55 -20.12 -44.25
N GLN A 673 -14.64 -21.18 -43.46
CA GLN A 673 -13.48 -21.87 -42.89
C GLN A 673 -12.56 -22.42 -43.99
N THR A 674 -13.11 -23.05 -45.01
CA THR A 674 -12.35 -23.57 -46.16
C THR A 674 -11.55 -22.46 -46.83
N ARG A 675 -12.21 -21.34 -47.17
CA ARG A 675 -11.56 -20.18 -47.79
C ARG A 675 -10.55 -19.49 -46.89
N LEU A 676 -10.79 -19.46 -45.58
CA LEU A 676 -9.85 -18.92 -44.59
C LEU A 676 -8.56 -19.76 -44.57
N THR A 677 -8.68 -21.09 -44.56
CA THR A 677 -7.53 -22.00 -44.62
C THR A 677 -6.77 -21.91 -45.94
N GLU A 678 -7.48 -21.72 -47.07
CA GLU A 678 -6.85 -21.53 -48.39
C GLU A 678 -6.00 -20.25 -48.47
N VAL A 679 -6.45 -19.15 -47.88
CA VAL A 679 -5.73 -17.86 -47.94
C VAL A 679 -4.71 -17.69 -46.81
N ALA A 680 -4.84 -18.43 -45.71
CA ALA A 680 -3.93 -18.37 -44.56
C ALA A 680 -2.44 -18.48 -44.93
N PRO A 681 -1.97 -19.43 -45.77
CA PRO A 681 -0.54 -19.53 -46.10
C PRO A 681 0.00 -18.42 -47.02
N THR A 682 -0.86 -17.57 -47.58
CA THR A 682 -0.46 -16.48 -48.50
C THR A 682 -0.14 -15.18 -47.75
N ASP A 683 0.57 -14.25 -48.40
CA ASP A 683 0.81 -12.88 -47.92
C ASP A 683 -0.26 -11.87 -48.37
N LEU A 684 -1.33 -12.37 -48.99
CA LEU A 684 -2.43 -11.55 -49.52
C LEU A 684 -3.15 -10.80 -48.40
N THR A 685 -3.56 -9.58 -48.73
CA THR A 685 -4.48 -8.77 -47.92
C THR A 685 -5.86 -9.42 -47.93
N VAL A 686 -6.39 -9.66 -46.74
CA VAL A 686 -7.71 -10.28 -46.56
C VAL A 686 -8.68 -9.25 -45.99
N LEU A 687 -9.85 -9.13 -46.60
CA LEU A 687 -10.94 -8.28 -46.14
C LEU A 687 -12.07 -9.14 -45.56
N ILE A 688 -12.30 -9.02 -44.26
CA ILE A 688 -13.34 -9.76 -43.55
C ILE A 688 -14.61 -8.90 -43.50
N LEU A 689 -15.68 -9.41 -44.12
CA LEU A 689 -16.98 -8.78 -44.20
C LEU A 689 -17.97 -9.53 -43.30
N GLY A 690 -18.83 -8.81 -42.61
CA GLY A 690 -19.89 -9.40 -41.81
C GLY A 690 -20.51 -8.40 -40.85
N GLU A 691 -21.71 -8.70 -40.38
CA GLU A 691 -22.43 -7.83 -39.45
C GLU A 691 -21.69 -7.63 -38.12
N THR A 692 -22.13 -6.65 -37.34
CA THR A 692 -21.58 -6.44 -35.99
C THR A 692 -21.87 -7.68 -35.14
N GLY A 693 -20.86 -8.17 -34.42
CA GLY A 693 -21.01 -9.28 -33.48
C GLY A 693 -20.88 -10.70 -34.05
N VAL A 694 -20.54 -10.88 -35.34
CA VAL A 694 -20.35 -12.21 -35.96
C VAL A 694 -18.99 -12.88 -35.66
N GLY A 695 -18.05 -12.18 -35.01
CA GLY A 695 -16.72 -12.74 -34.68
C GLY A 695 -15.59 -12.43 -35.68
N LYS A 696 -15.61 -11.26 -36.34
CA LYS A 696 -14.57 -10.83 -37.30
C LYS A 696 -13.15 -10.80 -36.72
N GLU A 697 -13.01 -10.41 -35.45
CA GLU A 697 -11.71 -10.43 -34.75
C GLU A 697 -11.19 -11.86 -34.56
N SER A 698 -12.05 -12.79 -34.15
CA SER A 698 -11.69 -14.21 -34.00
C SER A 698 -11.25 -14.81 -35.34
N ALA A 699 -11.93 -14.45 -36.43
CA ALA A 699 -11.52 -14.83 -37.78
C ALA A 699 -10.14 -14.26 -38.17
N ALA A 700 -9.85 -13.01 -37.83
CA ALA A 700 -8.54 -12.41 -38.11
C ALA A 700 -7.40 -13.06 -37.30
N ARG A 701 -7.67 -13.44 -36.04
CA ARG A 701 -6.72 -14.18 -35.21
C ARG A 701 -6.45 -15.57 -35.75
N ALA A 702 -7.50 -16.32 -36.11
CA ALA A 702 -7.37 -17.63 -36.74
C ALA A 702 -6.56 -17.56 -38.05
N LEU A 703 -6.79 -16.53 -38.86
CA LEU A 703 -6.02 -16.29 -40.08
C LEU A 703 -4.53 -16.01 -39.79
N HIS A 704 -4.22 -15.26 -38.74
CA HIS A 704 -2.84 -15.00 -38.33
C HIS A 704 -2.14 -16.28 -37.86
N GLU A 705 -2.77 -17.05 -36.98
CA GLU A 705 -2.25 -18.31 -36.44
C GLU A 705 -1.95 -19.35 -37.53
N LEU A 706 -2.82 -19.44 -38.55
CA LEU A 706 -2.66 -20.38 -39.67
C LEU A 706 -1.69 -19.89 -40.76
N SER A 707 -1.11 -18.70 -40.61
CA SER A 707 -0.26 -18.08 -41.64
C SER A 707 1.23 -18.21 -41.36
N ALA A 708 2.05 -17.94 -42.39
CA ALA A 708 3.50 -17.80 -42.23
C ALA A 708 3.92 -16.69 -41.25
N TYR A 709 2.99 -15.78 -40.92
CA TYR A 709 3.19 -14.68 -39.97
C TYR A 709 2.73 -15.03 -38.54
N GLY A 710 2.25 -16.25 -38.28
CA GLY A 710 1.69 -16.67 -36.99
C GLY A 710 2.68 -16.69 -35.81
N ASN A 711 3.98 -16.70 -36.09
CA ASN A 711 5.03 -16.56 -35.07
C ASN A 711 5.38 -15.09 -34.74
N GLY A 712 4.86 -14.14 -35.53
CA GLY A 712 5.09 -12.71 -35.33
C GLY A 712 3.98 -12.03 -34.50
N PRO A 713 4.10 -10.73 -34.22
CA PRO A 713 3.11 -10.00 -33.41
C PRO A 713 1.77 -9.81 -34.15
N PHE A 714 0.65 -10.11 -33.48
CA PHE A 714 -0.69 -9.71 -33.92
C PHE A 714 -1.06 -8.35 -33.31
N ILE A 715 -1.12 -7.30 -34.14
CA ILE A 715 -1.40 -5.93 -33.71
C ILE A 715 -2.81 -5.53 -34.15
N HIS A 716 -3.69 -5.35 -33.17
CA HIS A 716 -5.09 -4.94 -33.38
C HIS A 716 -5.24 -3.40 -33.33
N VAL A 717 -5.91 -2.83 -34.34
CA VAL A 717 -6.26 -1.42 -34.41
C VAL A 717 -7.75 -1.27 -34.70
N ASN A 718 -8.48 -0.63 -33.78
CA ASN A 718 -9.87 -0.26 -34.02
C ASN A 718 -9.90 1.13 -34.66
N CYS A 719 -10.33 1.20 -35.92
CA CYS A 719 -10.29 2.42 -36.71
C CYS A 719 -11.42 3.41 -36.37
N GLY A 720 -12.47 2.98 -35.68
CA GLY A 720 -13.62 3.82 -35.31
C GLY A 720 -13.60 4.39 -33.89
N ALA A 721 -12.67 3.95 -33.03
CA ALA A 721 -12.66 4.29 -31.60
C ALA A 721 -11.86 5.57 -31.24
N LEU A 722 -11.07 6.14 -32.17
CA LEU A 722 -10.13 7.23 -31.91
C LEU A 722 -10.37 8.43 -32.82
N SER A 723 -9.99 9.64 -32.36
CA SER A 723 -9.99 10.84 -33.21
C SER A 723 -8.91 10.76 -34.28
N GLU A 724 -9.09 11.50 -35.39
CA GLU A 724 -8.20 11.46 -36.57
C GLU A 724 -6.71 11.74 -36.26
N ALA A 725 -6.43 12.66 -35.34
CA ALA A 725 -5.06 12.94 -34.93
C ALA A 725 -4.44 11.78 -34.12
N LEU A 726 -5.25 11.14 -33.27
CA LEU A 726 -4.83 10.02 -32.42
C LEU A 726 -4.64 8.74 -33.23
N ILE A 727 -5.52 8.44 -34.19
CA ILE A 727 -5.38 7.23 -35.03
C ILE A 727 -4.12 7.29 -35.90
N ASN A 728 -3.79 8.46 -36.46
CA ASN A 728 -2.55 8.65 -37.22
C ASN A 728 -1.31 8.49 -36.34
N SER A 729 -1.33 9.08 -35.14
CA SER A 729 -0.26 8.94 -34.14
C SER A 729 -0.08 7.50 -33.67
N GLU A 730 -1.18 6.76 -33.48
CA GLU A 730 -1.15 5.39 -32.99
C GLU A 730 -0.71 4.40 -34.07
N LEU A 731 -1.20 4.54 -35.30
CA LEU A 731 -0.81 3.71 -36.45
C LEU A 731 0.65 3.93 -36.84
N PHE A 732 1.04 5.19 -37.05
CA PHE A 732 2.31 5.52 -37.70
C PHE A 732 3.39 6.04 -36.73
N GLY A 733 3.04 6.37 -35.49
CA GLY A 733 3.98 6.87 -34.48
C GLY A 733 4.33 8.35 -34.65
N GLN A 734 5.09 8.90 -33.70
CA GLN A 734 5.60 10.28 -33.73
C GLN A 734 7.11 10.31 -33.90
N ALA A 735 7.61 11.35 -34.58
CA ALA A 735 9.03 11.47 -34.91
C ALA A 735 9.96 11.49 -33.69
N THR A 736 9.53 12.03 -32.54
CA THR A 736 10.40 12.35 -31.40
C THR A 736 10.40 11.34 -30.25
N SER A 737 9.42 10.44 -30.14
CA SER A 737 9.35 9.55 -28.96
C SER A 737 8.50 8.28 -29.08
N GLN A 738 7.54 8.18 -30.01
CA GLN A 738 6.55 7.10 -30.02
C GLN A 738 6.63 6.22 -31.28
N ILE A 739 6.85 4.91 -31.08
CA ILE A 739 6.82 3.90 -32.15
C ILE A 739 5.36 3.58 -32.52
N GLY A 740 5.04 3.61 -33.81
CA GLY A 740 3.70 3.32 -34.33
C GLY A 740 3.33 1.84 -34.35
N LYS A 741 2.04 1.51 -34.34
CA LYS A 741 1.52 0.14 -34.40
C LYS A 741 1.91 -0.60 -35.69
N VAL A 742 2.06 0.11 -36.82
CA VAL A 742 2.57 -0.46 -38.07
C VAL A 742 4.00 -0.98 -37.90
N GLU A 743 4.85 -0.22 -37.20
CA GLU A 743 6.23 -0.60 -36.92
C GLU A 743 6.31 -1.75 -35.91
N ARG A 744 5.39 -1.79 -34.94
CA ARG A 744 5.26 -2.89 -33.96
C ARG A 744 4.74 -4.20 -34.57
N ALA A 745 4.06 -4.14 -35.71
CA ALA A 745 3.51 -5.29 -36.42
C ALA A 745 4.52 -5.94 -37.38
N LYS A 746 5.79 -5.51 -37.36
CA LYS A 746 6.85 -6.05 -38.20
C LYS A 746 6.97 -7.57 -38.00
N ASP A 747 7.07 -8.29 -39.12
CA ASP A 747 7.16 -9.75 -39.21
C ASP A 747 5.92 -10.50 -38.67
N GLY A 748 4.82 -9.78 -38.38
CA GLY A 748 3.54 -10.31 -37.91
C GLY A 748 2.34 -9.83 -38.75
N THR A 749 1.18 -9.67 -38.11
CA THR A 749 -0.07 -9.24 -38.75
C THR A 749 -0.61 -7.95 -38.14
N LEU A 750 -0.87 -6.95 -38.98
CA LEU A 750 -1.63 -5.75 -38.64
C LEU A 750 -3.10 -5.96 -39.00
N PHE A 751 -3.96 -5.98 -37.98
CA PHE A 751 -5.40 -6.09 -38.14
C PHE A 751 -6.09 -4.73 -37.96
N LEU A 752 -6.79 -4.29 -39.01
CA LEU A 752 -7.53 -3.04 -39.08
C LEU A 752 -9.03 -3.33 -38.96
N ASP A 753 -9.57 -3.20 -37.75
CA ASP A 753 -11.00 -3.37 -37.48
C ASP A 753 -11.78 -2.07 -37.78
N GLU A 754 -12.99 -2.23 -38.30
CA GLU A 754 -13.85 -1.17 -38.83
C GLU A 754 -13.14 -0.18 -39.79
N ILE A 755 -12.44 -0.71 -40.80
CA ILE A 755 -11.69 0.10 -41.78
C ILE A 755 -12.56 1.14 -42.52
N GLY A 756 -13.88 0.91 -42.59
CA GLY A 756 -14.85 1.84 -43.16
C GLY A 756 -15.05 3.14 -42.36
N ASP A 757 -14.50 3.25 -41.15
CA ASP A 757 -14.57 4.47 -40.32
C ASP A 757 -13.39 5.43 -40.52
N LEU A 758 -12.44 5.10 -41.40
CA LEU A 758 -11.27 5.95 -41.65
C LEU A 758 -11.61 7.21 -42.45
N THR A 759 -10.93 8.32 -42.12
CA THR A 759 -10.93 9.54 -42.94
C THR A 759 -10.15 9.36 -44.25
N LEU A 760 -10.48 10.13 -45.29
CA LEU A 760 -9.80 10.04 -46.60
C LEU A 760 -8.27 10.23 -46.52
N ASP A 761 -7.79 11.13 -45.65
CA ASP A 761 -6.34 11.33 -45.42
C ASP A 761 -5.67 10.06 -44.85
N THR A 762 -6.31 9.43 -43.87
CA THR A 762 -5.80 8.20 -43.27
C THR A 762 -5.88 7.02 -44.25
N GLN A 763 -6.92 6.97 -45.08
CA GLN A 763 -7.06 5.99 -46.16
C GLN A 763 -5.91 6.07 -47.17
N ASP A 764 -5.46 7.27 -47.54
CA ASP A 764 -4.32 7.45 -48.45
C ASP A 764 -2.99 6.95 -47.85
N LYS A 765 -2.79 7.10 -46.54
CA LYS A 765 -1.61 6.56 -45.84
C LYS A 765 -1.65 5.04 -45.75
N ILE A 766 -2.81 4.45 -45.46
CA ILE A 766 -3.00 3.00 -45.46
C ILE A 766 -2.82 2.43 -46.88
N LEU A 767 -3.25 3.14 -47.92
CA LEU A 767 -3.01 2.76 -49.31
C LEU A 767 -1.51 2.70 -49.63
N ARG A 768 -0.70 3.67 -49.17
CA ARG A 768 0.76 3.62 -49.31
C ARG A 768 1.36 2.41 -48.59
N LEU A 769 0.89 2.13 -47.38
CA LEU A 769 1.33 0.96 -46.61
C LEU A 769 1.01 -0.36 -47.34
N LEU A 770 -0.18 -0.47 -47.94
CA LEU A 770 -0.61 -1.66 -48.70
C LEU A 770 0.13 -1.82 -50.03
N ALA A 771 0.34 -0.72 -50.76
CA ALA A 771 0.88 -0.74 -52.11
C ALA A 771 2.42 -0.75 -52.15
N GLU A 772 3.06 0.08 -51.32
CA GLU A 772 4.51 0.33 -51.34
C GLU A 772 5.24 -0.35 -50.18
N ARG A 773 4.51 -0.89 -49.19
CA ARG A 773 5.06 -1.43 -47.93
C ARG A 773 5.88 -0.40 -47.15
N THR A 774 5.60 0.88 -47.36
CA THR A 774 6.29 2.01 -46.73
C THR A 774 5.33 2.90 -45.94
N PHE A 775 5.85 3.60 -44.94
CA PHE A 775 5.12 4.60 -44.18
C PHE A 775 6.06 5.68 -43.63
N GLU A 776 5.49 6.79 -43.16
CA GLU A 776 6.21 7.90 -42.52
C GLU A 776 5.61 8.15 -41.14
N ARG A 777 6.47 8.46 -40.15
CA ARG A 777 6.00 8.88 -38.82
C ARG A 777 5.34 10.25 -38.90
N VAL A 778 4.32 10.48 -38.07
CA VAL A 778 3.65 11.78 -37.98
C VAL A 778 4.67 12.85 -37.57
N GLY A 779 4.82 13.88 -38.41
CA GLY A 779 5.78 14.98 -38.23
C GLY A 779 7.21 14.70 -38.71
N GLY A 780 7.52 13.49 -39.20
CA GLY A 780 8.82 13.14 -39.76
C GLY A 780 8.81 13.04 -41.29
N LYS A 781 9.97 13.26 -41.94
CA LYS A 781 10.14 13.09 -43.40
C LYS A 781 10.87 11.80 -43.79
N GLN A 782 11.15 10.92 -42.83
CA GLN A 782 11.89 9.68 -43.07
C GLN A 782 10.92 8.55 -43.43
N THR A 783 10.97 8.10 -44.69
CA THR A 783 10.23 6.94 -45.18
C THR A 783 10.83 5.65 -44.59
N ARG A 784 9.99 4.77 -44.06
CA ARG A 784 10.35 3.47 -43.46
C ARG A 784 9.58 2.34 -44.11
N THR A 785 10.17 1.15 -44.16
CA THR A 785 9.51 -0.06 -44.69
C THR A 785 8.92 -0.91 -43.55
N ALA A 786 7.70 -1.40 -43.73
CA ALA A 786 7.04 -2.32 -42.82
C ALA A 786 6.70 -3.64 -43.54
N GLN A 787 7.41 -4.71 -43.18
CA GLN A 787 7.11 -6.06 -43.64
C GLN A 787 6.09 -6.68 -42.67
N THR A 788 4.79 -6.51 -42.96
CA THR A 788 3.69 -7.01 -42.13
C THR A 788 2.53 -7.48 -43.01
N ARG A 789 1.80 -8.52 -42.59
CA ARG A 789 0.55 -8.91 -43.26
C ARG A 789 -0.57 -7.98 -42.82
N ILE A 790 -1.42 -7.55 -43.76
CA ILE A 790 -2.53 -6.66 -43.44
C ILE A 790 -3.84 -7.43 -43.58
N VAL A 791 -4.66 -7.39 -42.54
CA VAL A 791 -6.01 -7.94 -42.51
C VAL A 791 -6.97 -6.82 -42.13
N ALA A 792 -8.02 -6.61 -42.90
CA ALA A 792 -9.00 -5.56 -42.64
C ALA A 792 -10.37 -6.17 -42.36
N ALA A 793 -11.17 -5.54 -41.51
CA ALA A 793 -12.54 -5.94 -41.24
C ALA A 793 -13.48 -4.73 -41.26
N THR A 794 -14.74 -4.95 -41.66
CA THR A 794 -15.79 -3.93 -41.51
C THR A 794 -17.19 -4.53 -41.52
N SER A 795 -18.12 -3.84 -40.86
CA SER A 795 -19.56 -4.09 -40.96
C SER A 795 -20.27 -3.25 -42.04
N ARG A 796 -19.58 -2.28 -42.66
CA ARG A 796 -20.17 -1.37 -43.65
C ARG A 796 -19.99 -1.85 -45.09
N ASP A 797 -20.91 -1.41 -45.95
CA ASP A 797 -20.85 -1.65 -47.38
C ASP A 797 -19.88 -0.66 -48.06
N LEU A 798 -18.61 -1.06 -48.17
CA LEU A 798 -17.56 -0.22 -48.75
C LEU A 798 -17.86 0.19 -50.20
N GLN A 799 -18.59 -0.65 -50.96
CA GLN A 799 -18.92 -0.34 -52.35
C GLN A 799 -19.89 0.85 -52.45
N LYS A 800 -20.90 0.90 -51.57
CA LYS A 800 -21.78 2.08 -51.45
C LYS A 800 -21.03 3.32 -50.96
N MET A 801 -20.06 3.15 -50.06
CA MET A 801 -19.26 4.27 -49.54
C MET A 801 -18.33 4.87 -50.60
N VAL A 802 -17.82 4.05 -51.54
CA VAL A 802 -17.07 4.52 -52.71
C VAL A 802 -17.98 5.34 -53.64
N GLN A 803 -19.19 4.85 -53.91
CA GLN A 803 -20.17 5.60 -54.72
C GLN A 803 -20.59 6.93 -54.08
N ALA A 804 -20.61 6.98 -52.74
CA ALA A 804 -20.90 8.20 -51.98
C ALA A 804 -19.68 9.14 -51.82
N GLY A 805 -18.50 8.77 -52.31
CA GLY A 805 -17.27 9.57 -52.20
C GLY A 805 -16.64 9.61 -50.80
N ILE A 806 -17.11 8.76 -49.87
CA ILE A 806 -16.65 8.71 -48.47
C ILE A 806 -15.46 7.73 -48.32
N PHE A 807 -15.32 6.79 -49.25
CA PHE A 807 -14.23 5.80 -49.26
C PHE A 807 -13.48 5.82 -50.59
N SER A 808 -12.15 5.74 -50.54
CA SER A 808 -11.27 5.80 -51.70
C SER A 808 -11.40 4.55 -52.57
N GLU A 809 -11.71 4.74 -53.85
CA GLU A 809 -11.77 3.67 -54.85
C GLU A 809 -10.43 2.92 -54.94
N LYS A 810 -9.31 3.65 -54.82
CA LYS A 810 -7.96 3.08 -54.86
C LYS A 810 -7.71 2.14 -53.68
N LEU A 811 -8.09 2.53 -52.47
CA LEU A 811 -7.95 1.69 -51.28
C LEU A 811 -8.87 0.47 -51.36
N TYR A 812 -10.12 0.66 -51.78
CA TYR A 812 -11.08 -0.43 -51.94
C TYR A 812 -10.57 -1.52 -52.90
N SER A 813 -10.02 -1.13 -54.06
CA SER A 813 -9.48 -2.08 -55.05
C SER A 813 -8.35 -2.97 -54.50
N ARG A 814 -7.59 -2.48 -53.50
CA ARG A 814 -6.50 -3.23 -52.85
C ARG A 814 -6.98 -4.10 -51.71
N LEU A 815 -8.03 -3.69 -50.99
CA LEU A 815 -8.63 -4.47 -49.91
C LEU A 815 -9.48 -5.62 -50.44
N GLN A 816 -10.17 -5.44 -51.57
CA GLN A 816 -11.09 -6.45 -52.13
C GLN A 816 -10.38 -7.65 -52.81
N LEU A 817 -9.05 -7.77 -52.71
CA LEU A 817 -8.29 -8.86 -53.32
C LEU A 817 -8.76 -10.25 -52.84
N PHE A 818 -9.09 -10.39 -51.55
CA PHE A 818 -9.63 -11.63 -51.01
C PHE A 818 -10.70 -11.37 -49.93
N PRO A 819 -11.98 -11.21 -50.32
CA PRO A 819 -13.05 -10.98 -49.37
C PRO A 819 -13.53 -12.29 -48.72
N LEU A 820 -13.54 -12.31 -47.39
CA LEU A 820 -14.09 -13.39 -46.58
C LEU A 820 -15.37 -12.91 -45.90
N TYR A 821 -16.51 -13.51 -46.25
CA TYR A 821 -17.79 -13.16 -45.66
C TYR A 821 -18.17 -14.12 -44.52
N ILE A 822 -18.40 -13.57 -43.32
CA ILE A 822 -18.94 -14.32 -42.19
C ILE A 822 -20.46 -14.12 -42.17
N PRO A 823 -21.27 -15.18 -42.37
CA PRO A 823 -22.71 -15.08 -42.31
C PRO A 823 -23.17 -14.68 -40.89
N PRO A 824 -24.34 -14.03 -40.73
CA PRO A 824 -24.94 -13.75 -39.44
C PRO A 824 -25.50 -15.03 -38.78
N LEU A 825 -25.60 -15.03 -37.44
CA LEU A 825 -25.97 -16.22 -36.64
C LEU A 825 -27.34 -16.82 -37.02
N ARG A 826 -28.28 -15.97 -37.44
CA ARG A 826 -29.60 -16.40 -37.95
C ARG A 826 -29.56 -17.31 -39.18
N GLU A 827 -28.47 -17.29 -39.95
CA GLU A 827 -28.27 -18.14 -41.12
C GLU A 827 -27.59 -19.48 -40.77
N HIS A 828 -27.11 -19.63 -39.53
CA HIS A 828 -26.46 -20.84 -39.01
C HIS A 828 -26.91 -21.16 -37.57
N LYS A 829 -28.24 -21.22 -37.37
CA LYS A 829 -28.89 -21.49 -36.08
C LYS A 829 -28.49 -22.83 -35.44
N GLU A 830 -28.04 -23.77 -36.25
CA GLU A 830 -27.51 -25.08 -35.82
C GLU A 830 -26.25 -24.96 -34.94
N ASP A 831 -25.55 -23.82 -34.97
CA ASP A 831 -24.38 -23.56 -34.13
C ASP A 831 -24.73 -22.94 -32.76
N ILE A 832 -26.01 -22.56 -32.53
CA ILE A 832 -26.46 -21.97 -31.27
C ILE A 832 -26.28 -22.94 -30.08
N PRO A 833 -26.68 -24.22 -30.14
CA PRO A 833 -26.49 -25.14 -29.02
C PRO A 833 -25.04 -25.30 -28.55
N PRO A 834 -24.04 -25.57 -29.41
CA PRO A 834 -22.65 -25.68 -28.95
C PRO A 834 -22.08 -24.33 -28.47
N LEU A 835 -22.49 -23.19 -29.05
CA LEU A 835 -22.11 -21.86 -28.57
C LEU A 835 -22.66 -21.58 -27.16
N VAL A 836 -23.92 -21.94 -26.91
CA VAL A 836 -24.57 -21.79 -25.60
C VAL A 836 -23.86 -22.63 -24.54
N GLU A 837 -23.54 -23.89 -24.84
CA GLU A 837 -22.79 -24.74 -23.90
C GLU A 837 -21.43 -24.16 -23.57
N PHE A 838 -20.71 -23.67 -24.58
CA PHE A 838 -19.41 -23.04 -24.39
C PHE A 838 -19.48 -21.79 -23.50
N PHE A 839 -20.37 -20.84 -23.81
CA PHE A 839 -20.50 -19.60 -23.03
C PHE A 839 -20.97 -19.88 -21.60
N LYS A 840 -21.87 -20.84 -21.43
CA LYS A 840 -22.35 -21.30 -20.13
C LYS A 840 -21.23 -21.87 -19.28
N ASN A 841 -20.47 -22.84 -19.82
CA ASN A 841 -19.40 -23.51 -19.08
C ASN A 841 -18.28 -22.52 -18.72
N ARG A 842 -17.93 -21.61 -19.64
CA ARG A 842 -16.93 -20.57 -19.40
C ARG A 842 -17.36 -19.61 -18.29
N MET A 843 -18.63 -19.20 -18.26
CA MET A 843 -19.15 -18.31 -17.22
C MET A 843 -19.33 -19.02 -15.87
N ALA A 844 -19.72 -20.30 -15.86
CA ALA A 844 -19.81 -21.10 -14.64
C ALA A 844 -18.43 -21.28 -13.98
N ALA A 845 -17.38 -21.54 -14.77
CA ALA A 845 -16.00 -21.58 -14.30
C ALA A 845 -15.53 -20.23 -13.72
N TYR A 846 -15.89 -19.11 -14.36
CA TYR A 846 -15.56 -17.77 -13.85
C TYR A 846 -16.22 -17.45 -12.49
N LEU A 847 -17.40 -18.02 -12.22
CA LEU A 847 -18.15 -17.81 -10.97
C LEU A 847 -17.84 -18.84 -9.88
N ASP A 848 -16.92 -19.78 -10.14
CA ASP A 848 -16.61 -20.92 -9.26
C ASP A 848 -17.87 -21.72 -8.86
N ARG A 849 -18.71 -22.03 -9.86
CA ARG A 849 -19.96 -22.80 -9.67
C ARG A 849 -20.00 -24.01 -10.59
N GLU A 850 -20.66 -25.08 -10.13
CA GLU A 850 -20.93 -26.24 -10.98
C GLU A 850 -21.72 -25.84 -12.24
N PRO A 851 -21.47 -26.47 -13.40
CA PRO A 851 -22.12 -26.13 -14.66
C PRO A 851 -23.65 -26.29 -14.56
N VAL A 852 -24.36 -25.19 -14.72
CA VAL A 852 -25.84 -25.19 -14.69
C VAL A 852 -26.39 -25.96 -15.90
N SER A 853 -27.47 -26.72 -15.71
CA SER A 853 -28.15 -27.41 -16.83
C SER A 853 -29.19 -26.48 -17.49
N LEU A 854 -29.32 -26.49 -18.82
CA LEU A 854 -30.43 -25.82 -19.51
C LEU A 854 -31.54 -26.85 -19.76
N SER A 855 -32.81 -26.47 -19.58
CA SER A 855 -33.90 -27.33 -20.02
C SER A 855 -34.00 -27.35 -21.55
N SER A 856 -34.53 -28.44 -22.10
CA SER A 856 -34.72 -28.60 -23.56
C SER A 856 -35.59 -27.49 -24.16
N GLU A 857 -36.62 -27.06 -23.44
CA GLU A 857 -37.51 -25.94 -23.82
C GLU A 857 -36.75 -24.62 -23.99
N VAL A 858 -35.78 -24.34 -23.11
CA VAL A 858 -34.95 -23.13 -23.21
C VAL A 858 -34.07 -23.18 -24.46
N MET A 859 -33.50 -24.34 -24.78
CA MET A 859 -32.65 -24.50 -25.96
C MET A 859 -33.43 -24.32 -27.27
N GLU A 860 -34.70 -24.72 -27.32
CA GLU A 860 -35.59 -24.47 -28.45
C GLU A 860 -35.90 -22.98 -28.61
N MET A 861 -36.16 -22.26 -27.52
CA MET A 861 -36.39 -20.81 -27.54
C MET A 861 -35.15 -20.03 -28.02
N LEU A 862 -33.96 -20.42 -27.58
CA LEU A 862 -32.71 -19.79 -28.00
C LEU A 862 -32.41 -19.99 -29.48
N GLN A 863 -32.77 -21.15 -30.06
CA GLN A 863 -32.63 -21.43 -31.50
C GLN A 863 -33.70 -20.73 -32.35
N ALA A 864 -34.90 -20.52 -31.81
CA ALA A 864 -35.96 -19.81 -32.53
C ALA A 864 -35.66 -18.32 -32.74
N TYR A 865 -34.95 -17.70 -31.80
CA TYR A 865 -34.59 -16.27 -31.85
C TYR A 865 -33.51 -15.95 -32.90
N ASP A 866 -33.66 -14.81 -33.59
CA ASP A 866 -32.81 -14.43 -34.72
C ASP A 866 -31.51 -13.68 -34.35
N TRP A 867 -31.29 -13.38 -33.06
CA TRP A 867 -30.05 -12.76 -32.54
C TRP A 867 -29.51 -11.62 -33.43
N PRO A 868 -30.17 -10.45 -33.51
CA PRO A 868 -29.75 -9.32 -34.36
C PRO A 868 -28.32 -8.81 -34.08
N GLY A 869 -27.80 -8.98 -32.86
CA GLY A 869 -26.40 -8.70 -32.50
C GLY A 869 -25.46 -9.90 -32.62
N ASN A 870 -25.91 -10.97 -33.31
CA ASN A 870 -25.17 -12.18 -33.64
C ASN A 870 -24.59 -12.89 -32.40
N VAL A 871 -23.43 -13.54 -32.54
CA VAL A 871 -22.77 -14.34 -31.50
C VAL A 871 -22.49 -13.52 -30.23
N ARG A 872 -22.18 -12.23 -30.39
CA ARG A 872 -21.93 -11.31 -29.25
C ARG A 872 -23.19 -11.08 -28.40
N GLU A 873 -24.36 -10.96 -29.03
CA GLU A 873 -25.61 -10.83 -28.29
C GLU A 873 -25.98 -12.13 -27.56
N LEU A 874 -25.83 -13.27 -28.23
CA LEU A 874 -26.03 -14.60 -27.63
C LEU A 874 -25.12 -14.79 -26.42
N GLU A 875 -23.83 -14.47 -26.55
CA GLU A 875 -22.85 -14.53 -25.46
C GLU A 875 -23.30 -13.69 -24.26
N HIS A 876 -23.59 -12.41 -24.47
CA HIS A 876 -24.01 -11.51 -23.39
C HIS A 876 -25.33 -11.94 -22.75
N PHE A 877 -26.24 -12.52 -23.53
CA PHE A 877 -27.49 -13.05 -23.00
C PHE A 877 -27.25 -14.25 -22.09
N ILE A 878 -26.50 -15.25 -22.54
CA ILE A 878 -26.18 -16.44 -21.73
C ILE A 878 -25.42 -16.07 -20.46
N GLN A 879 -24.47 -15.12 -20.52
CA GLN A 879 -23.78 -14.62 -19.34
C GLN A 879 -24.75 -14.03 -18.30
N ARG A 880 -25.71 -13.21 -18.73
CA ARG A 880 -26.74 -12.63 -17.84
C ARG A 880 -27.60 -13.71 -17.20
N VAL A 881 -28.02 -14.70 -17.99
CA VAL A 881 -28.87 -15.80 -17.50
C VAL A 881 -28.12 -16.66 -16.47
N VAL A 882 -26.84 -16.98 -16.70
CA VAL A 882 -26.02 -17.74 -15.74
C VAL A 882 -25.81 -16.98 -14.42
N ILE A 883 -25.64 -15.66 -14.49
CA ILE A 883 -25.48 -14.80 -13.30
C ILE A 883 -26.79 -14.69 -12.50
N ALA A 884 -27.92 -14.53 -13.21
CA ALA A 884 -29.24 -14.39 -12.59
C ALA A 884 -29.74 -15.71 -11.97
N CYS A 885 -29.31 -16.85 -12.51
CA CYS A 885 -29.73 -18.16 -12.03
C CYS A 885 -29.11 -18.48 -10.65
N LYS A 886 -29.98 -18.69 -9.65
CA LYS A 886 -29.61 -19.12 -8.29
C LYS A 886 -29.80 -20.63 -8.06
N ARG A 887 -30.15 -21.39 -9.10
CA ARG A 887 -30.49 -22.83 -9.06
C ARG A 887 -29.55 -23.62 -9.98
N PHE A 888 -29.53 -24.94 -9.85
CA PHE A 888 -28.72 -25.85 -10.69
C PHE A 888 -29.31 -26.11 -12.09
N GLN A 889 -30.48 -25.53 -12.40
CA GLN A 889 -31.16 -25.65 -13.69
C GLN A 889 -31.71 -24.28 -14.12
N ILE A 890 -31.39 -23.86 -15.35
CA ILE A 890 -31.92 -22.66 -16.00
C ILE A 890 -33.28 -23.04 -16.61
N GLY A 891 -34.36 -22.46 -16.08
CA GLY A 891 -35.72 -22.64 -16.57
C GLY A 891 -36.23 -21.44 -17.36
N THR A 892 -37.37 -21.59 -18.02
CA THR A 892 -38.02 -20.55 -18.84
C THR A 892 -38.32 -19.25 -18.07
N THR A 893 -38.57 -19.34 -16.76
CA THR A 893 -38.77 -18.19 -15.86
C THR A 893 -37.51 -17.33 -15.70
N ASP A 894 -36.31 -17.93 -15.80
CA ASP A 894 -35.04 -17.21 -15.66
C ASP A 894 -34.71 -16.39 -16.92
N LEU A 895 -35.13 -16.86 -18.10
CA LEU A 895 -35.01 -16.08 -19.35
C LEU A 895 -35.94 -14.87 -19.37
N MET A 896 -37.19 -15.04 -18.90
CA MET A 896 -38.15 -13.94 -18.82
C MET A 896 -37.67 -12.83 -17.87
N GLN A 897 -37.06 -13.19 -16.73
CA GLN A 897 -36.44 -12.23 -15.81
C GLN A 897 -35.24 -11.49 -16.42
N CYS A 898 -34.58 -12.08 -17.41
CA CYS A 898 -33.46 -11.48 -18.15
C CYS A 898 -33.90 -10.71 -19.42
N GLY A 899 -35.21 -10.48 -19.60
CA GLY A 899 -35.76 -9.67 -20.69
C GLY A 899 -36.03 -10.42 -22.00
N PHE A 900 -36.20 -11.75 -21.95
CA PHE A 900 -36.61 -12.54 -23.10
C PHE A 900 -38.15 -12.54 -23.23
N ASP A 901 -38.70 -11.70 -24.11
CA ASP A 901 -40.15 -11.61 -24.35
C ASP A 901 -40.62 -12.73 -25.30
N ILE A 902 -41.55 -13.58 -24.82
CA ILE A 902 -42.14 -14.70 -25.56
C ILE A 902 -43.08 -14.21 -26.70
N ALA A 903 -43.39 -12.91 -26.75
CA ALA A 903 -44.36 -12.35 -27.68
C ALA A 903 -43.95 -12.42 -29.17
N ASP A 904 -42.67 -12.64 -29.49
CA ASP A 904 -42.19 -12.64 -30.88
C ASP A 904 -41.90 -14.03 -31.47
N SER A 905 -42.03 -15.11 -30.69
CA SER A 905 -41.48 -16.42 -31.12
C SER A 905 -42.48 -17.55 -31.39
N THR A 906 -43.77 -17.31 -31.68
CA THR A 906 -44.61 -18.13 -32.61
C THR A 906 -46.12 -17.86 -32.51
N LEU A 907 -46.75 -17.41 -33.61
CA LEU A 907 -48.03 -17.85 -34.23
C LEU A 907 -48.72 -16.71 -34.99
N GLY A 908 -48.90 -16.90 -36.30
CA GLY A 908 -49.56 -15.93 -37.17
C GLY A 908 -51.04 -15.73 -36.83
N LEU A 909 -51.41 -14.49 -36.49
CA LEU A 909 -52.76 -13.96 -36.69
C LEU A 909 -52.64 -12.55 -37.28
N LYS A 910 -53.22 -12.40 -38.47
CA LYS A 910 -53.39 -11.13 -39.18
C LYS A 910 -54.16 -10.14 -38.30
N GLY A 911 -53.66 -8.90 -38.24
CA GLY A 911 -54.49 -7.71 -38.14
C GLY A 911 -54.62 -7.06 -36.77
N ARG A 912 -53.66 -6.18 -36.44
CA ARG A 912 -53.92 -4.74 -36.24
C ARG A 912 -52.61 -3.99 -36.11
N ALA A 913 -52.19 -3.41 -37.23
CA ALA A 913 -51.27 -2.29 -37.21
C ALA A 913 -52.00 -1.10 -36.58
N SER A 914 -51.48 -0.62 -35.44
CA SER A 914 -51.67 0.77 -35.02
C SER A 914 -50.61 1.14 -33.98
N SER A 915 -49.59 1.85 -34.49
CA SER A 915 -48.78 2.88 -33.83
C SER A 915 -48.09 2.54 -32.51
N VAL A 916 -46.79 2.20 -32.56
CA VAL A 916 -45.71 3.11 -32.13
C VAL A 916 -44.42 2.69 -32.87
N SER A 917 -44.20 3.29 -34.03
CA SER A 917 -42.90 3.35 -34.68
C SER A 917 -42.16 4.58 -34.14
N GLN A 918 -41.33 4.40 -33.12
CA GLN A 918 -40.19 5.30 -32.86
C GLN A 918 -38.97 4.42 -32.54
N GLY A 919 -37.89 4.68 -33.26
CA GLY A 919 -36.69 3.85 -33.30
C GLY A 919 -36.13 3.55 -31.91
N ARG A 920 -35.81 2.28 -31.68
CA ARG A 920 -34.87 1.91 -30.62
C ARG A 920 -33.47 2.27 -31.11
N GLU A 921 -33.02 3.47 -30.77
CA GLU A 921 -31.60 3.82 -30.84
C GLU A 921 -30.80 2.81 -30.02
N ILE A 922 -29.73 2.27 -30.62
CA ILE A 922 -28.73 1.48 -29.90
C ILE A 922 -28.04 2.45 -28.93
N MET A 923 -28.44 2.39 -27.67
CA MET A 923 -27.99 3.31 -26.63
C MET A 923 -26.70 2.82 -25.97
N PRO A 924 -25.70 3.70 -25.75
CA PRO A 924 -24.48 3.36 -25.01
C PRO A 924 -24.77 2.80 -23.61
N LEU A 925 -23.96 1.84 -23.15
CA LEU A 925 -24.13 1.12 -21.88
C LEU A 925 -24.32 2.06 -20.67
N LEU A 926 -23.58 3.18 -20.64
CA LEU A 926 -23.66 4.18 -19.59
C LEU A 926 -25.02 4.89 -19.52
N GLU A 927 -25.66 5.07 -20.67
CA GLU A 927 -26.92 5.81 -20.79
C GLU A 927 -28.12 4.91 -20.53
N PHE A 928 -28.03 3.63 -20.91
CA PHE A 928 -28.97 2.61 -20.47
C PHE A 928 -28.93 2.41 -18.94
N GLU A 929 -27.73 2.30 -18.36
CA GLU A 929 -27.57 2.16 -16.90
C GLU A 929 -28.12 3.38 -16.16
N ARG A 930 -27.89 4.60 -16.68
CA ARG A 930 -28.47 5.84 -16.15
C ARG A 930 -30.00 5.81 -16.18
N ARG A 931 -30.60 5.40 -17.30
CA ARG A 931 -32.05 5.38 -17.48
C ARG A 931 -32.73 4.34 -16.60
N TYR A 932 -32.14 3.15 -16.49
CA TYR A 932 -32.66 2.09 -15.63
C TYR A 932 -32.60 2.49 -14.14
N ILE A 933 -31.50 3.10 -13.70
CA ILE A 933 -31.40 3.63 -12.33
C ILE A 933 -32.44 4.74 -12.08
N LEU A 934 -32.70 5.61 -13.06
CA LEU A 934 -33.74 6.64 -12.96
C LEU A 934 -35.16 6.06 -12.87
N GLU A 935 -35.47 5.01 -13.63
CA GLU A 935 -36.77 4.32 -13.57
C GLU A 935 -37.01 3.68 -12.19
N VAL A 936 -35.99 3.04 -11.62
CA VAL A 936 -36.09 2.45 -10.27
C VAL A 936 -36.15 3.52 -9.18
N LEU A 937 -35.42 4.64 -9.34
CA LEU A 937 -35.54 5.78 -8.42
C LEU A 937 -36.95 6.40 -8.48
N ASN A 938 -37.55 6.56 -9.66
CA ASN A 938 -38.91 7.07 -9.78
C ASN A 938 -39.96 6.10 -9.21
N ALA A 939 -39.82 4.80 -9.48
CA ALA A 939 -40.72 3.76 -8.94
C ALA A 939 -40.66 3.65 -7.40
N THR A 940 -39.58 4.12 -6.79
CA THR A 940 -39.38 4.14 -5.32
C THR A 940 -39.57 5.53 -4.71
N ASN A 941 -40.13 6.50 -5.44
CA ASN A 941 -40.26 7.90 -5.00
C ASN A 941 -38.95 8.49 -4.48
N TRP A 942 -37.84 8.20 -5.18
CA TRP A 942 -36.48 8.63 -4.84
C TRP A 942 -35.98 8.16 -3.47
N ARG A 943 -36.61 7.12 -2.91
CA ARG A 943 -36.20 6.53 -1.63
C ARG A 943 -35.02 5.58 -1.85
N ILE A 944 -33.82 6.02 -1.47
CA ILE A 944 -32.58 5.27 -1.76
C ILE A 944 -32.33 4.13 -0.74
N LYS A 945 -32.69 4.31 0.53
CA LYS A 945 -32.41 3.39 1.64
C LYS A 945 -33.68 2.70 2.18
N GLY A 946 -33.54 1.47 2.69
CA GLY A 946 -34.61 0.67 3.30
C GLY A 946 -35.04 -0.53 2.45
N ALA A 947 -35.87 -1.40 3.00
CA ALA A 947 -36.31 -2.64 2.34
C ALA A 947 -37.10 -2.42 1.02
N GLN A 948 -37.74 -1.25 0.88
CA GLN A 948 -38.41 -0.80 -0.35
C GLN A 948 -37.65 0.32 -1.07
N GLY A 949 -36.36 0.51 -0.77
CA GLY A 949 -35.53 1.54 -1.38
C GLY A 949 -34.91 1.08 -2.71
N ALA A 950 -34.57 2.04 -3.57
CA ALA A 950 -33.95 1.79 -4.88
C ALA A 950 -32.70 0.90 -4.79
N ALA A 951 -31.88 1.06 -3.74
CA ALA A 951 -30.69 0.23 -3.54
C ALA A 951 -31.02 -1.25 -3.30
N ALA A 952 -32.09 -1.54 -2.55
CA ALA A 952 -32.54 -2.90 -2.28
C ALA A 952 -33.15 -3.56 -3.53
N LEU A 953 -33.91 -2.80 -4.34
CA LEU A 953 -34.48 -3.26 -5.60
C LEU A 953 -33.42 -3.49 -6.69
N LEU A 954 -32.37 -2.67 -6.71
CA LEU A 954 -31.22 -2.84 -7.60
C LEU A 954 -30.20 -3.88 -7.08
N GLY A 955 -30.41 -4.44 -5.88
CA GLY A 955 -29.52 -5.45 -5.29
C GLY A 955 -28.12 -4.93 -4.95
N VAL A 956 -27.97 -3.62 -4.73
CA VAL A 956 -26.66 -2.98 -4.43
C VAL A 956 -26.68 -2.27 -3.07
N PRO A 957 -25.53 -2.16 -2.38
CA PRO A 957 -25.44 -1.32 -1.18
C PRO A 957 -25.81 0.15 -1.49
N PRO A 958 -26.49 0.87 -0.57
CA PRO A 958 -26.87 2.26 -0.81
C PRO A 958 -25.67 3.17 -1.14
N SER A 959 -24.51 2.92 -0.51
CA SER A 959 -23.25 3.63 -0.80
C SER A 959 -22.80 3.48 -2.26
N THR A 960 -22.95 2.28 -2.82
CA THR A 960 -22.64 1.97 -4.22
C THR A 960 -23.62 2.65 -5.17
N LEU A 961 -24.92 2.69 -4.83
CA LEU A 961 -25.91 3.45 -5.61
C LEU A 961 -25.62 4.95 -5.59
N TYR A 962 -25.23 5.54 -4.45
CA TYR A 962 -24.78 6.93 -4.37
C TYR A 962 -23.52 7.20 -5.20
N GLY A 963 -22.59 6.25 -5.27
CA GLY A 963 -21.41 6.32 -6.13
C GLY A 963 -21.77 6.30 -7.62
N LYS A 964 -22.66 5.38 -8.02
CA LYS A 964 -23.18 5.28 -9.40
C LYS A 964 -23.99 6.52 -9.80
N MET A 965 -24.85 7.03 -8.93
CA MET A 965 -25.60 8.28 -9.17
C MET A 965 -24.66 9.48 -9.38
N ARG A 966 -23.60 9.60 -8.58
CA ARG A 966 -22.57 10.65 -8.75
C ARG A 966 -21.84 10.52 -10.07
N LYS A 967 -21.40 9.30 -10.43
CA LYS A 967 -20.68 9.02 -11.67
C LYS A 967 -21.53 9.22 -12.93
N LEU A 968 -22.83 8.92 -12.84
CA LEU A 968 -23.79 9.05 -13.92
C LEU A 968 -24.50 10.41 -13.97
N GLY A 969 -24.16 11.35 -13.07
CA GLY A 969 -24.75 12.70 -13.05
C GLY A 969 -26.24 12.74 -12.69
N ILE A 970 -26.73 11.79 -11.90
CA ILE A 970 -28.14 11.72 -11.45
C ILE A 970 -28.28 12.48 -10.12
N LYS A 971 -29.14 13.51 -10.10
CA LYS A 971 -29.49 14.31 -8.91
C LYS A 971 -31.01 14.42 -8.81
N SER A 972 -31.56 14.46 -7.58
CA SER A 972 -32.98 14.82 -7.43
C SER A 972 -33.13 16.32 -7.65
N SER A 973 -34.15 16.71 -8.39
CA SER A 973 -34.64 18.09 -8.45
C SER A 973 -35.26 18.51 -7.13
#